data_AF-A0A3E2B2P5-F1
#
_entry.id   AF-A0A3E2B2P5-F1
#
_cell.length_a   1.000
_cell.length_b   1.000
_cell.length_c   1.000
_cell.angle_alpha   90.00
_cell.angle_beta   90.00
_cell.angle_gamma   90.00
#
_symmetry.space_group_name_H-M   'P 1'
#
loop_
_entity.id
_entity.type
_entity.pdbx_description
1 polymer ?
#
loop_
_entity_poly.entity_id
_entity_poly.type
_entity_poly.pdbx_seq_one_letter_code
_entity_poly.pdbx_strand_id
1 'polypeptide(L)'
;MAEKNRKDNPQEQEQDLSQILQVRRDKLAALQKEGKDPFQQTKFTVSAHTQQIKDHFDQMEGQAVTVAGRLMSKRGMGKVSFCDLQDKTGRIQLYARRDEMDEAVYNAFKKYDIGDLVGVEGEVFRTQRGEMSVRCKNVTLLSKSLRPLPEKFHGLQDKELRYRQRYVDLIMNPEVRRNFEIRSQFIRYLRAFLDERGYMEVETPVLNTISGGATARPFITHHNTLDLDMYMRIATELHLKRLIVGGLERVYEIGRIFRNEGMDTKHNPEFTTVELYEAYADFHDMMDLFEAFLSSAAQKILGTYEVTWQGEQISLAPGWPRLTMAQAVQQYLGVDFMAIDSDEAAVAAAKGVGIDMDGVEPTWGHALYECFDQKVEGMLIQPTFITMHPVDVSPLAKRSAQDPRLTERFELFICRSEMGNAFSELNDPIDQKQRFQKQVELRAGGDEEAGMMDEDYINALEYGLPPTGGLGIGIDRCVMLLTGADSIRDVILFPTMKPLDSAKKENSVNSEGAAAPKPVAEKVDFSQVKIEPLFEEMVDFDTFAKSDFRAVKIEACEVVPKSKKLLKFTLDDGTERRRTILSGIHEYYEPEELVGKTAIAIVNLPPRKMMGIDSEGMLISAVHEENGREGLNLLMVDDRIPAGAKLY
;
A
#
# COMPACT_ATOMS: atom_id res chain seq x y z
N MET A 1 43.76 -11.08 22.19
CA MET A 1 42.45 -11.48 22.74
C MET A 1 42.03 -10.45 23.79
N ALA A 2 41.34 -9.36 23.38
CA ALA A 2 40.62 -8.44 24.29
C ALA A 2 39.73 -7.44 23.50
N GLU A 3 39.14 -7.84 22.36
CA GLU A 3 38.31 -6.95 21.53
C GLU A 3 36.99 -7.62 21.10
N LYS A 4 36.44 -8.51 21.93
CA LYS A 4 35.23 -9.29 21.57
C LYS A 4 34.00 -9.10 22.45
N ASN A 5 33.94 -8.04 23.27
CA ASN A 5 32.78 -7.78 24.15
C ASN A 5 32.47 -6.28 24.30
N ARG A 6 32.30 -5.54 23.20
CA ARG A 6 31.41 -4.37 23.24
C ARG A 6 30.02 -4.89 22.90
N LYS A 7 29.22 -5.11 23.94
CA LYS A 7 27.79 -5.36 23.80
C LYS A 7 27.17 -4.14 23.11
N ASP A 8 26.34 -4.37 22.10
CA ASP A 8 25.46 -3.38 21.48
C ASP A 8 24.53 -2.80 22.55
N ASN A 9 24.93 -1.68 23.15
CA ASN A 9 24.08 -0.93 24.07
C ASN A 9 23.44 0.22 23.29
N PRO A 10 22.11 0.18 23.02
CA PRO A 10 21.43 1.19 22.20
C PRO A 10 21.63 2.63 22.71
N GLN A 11 21.70 2.80 24.03
CA GLN A 11 21.92 4.11 24.66
C GLN A 11 23.32 4.70 24.39
N GLU A 12 24.36 3.86 24.27
CA GLU A 12 25.71 4.33 23.93
C GLU A 12 25.80 4.73 22.44
N GLN A 13 25.15 3.98 21.55
CA GLN A 13 25.07 4.32 20.12
C GLN A 13 24.29 5.63 19.87
N GLU A 14 23.20 5.87 20.61
CA GLU A 14 22.45 7.12 20.55
C GLU A 14 23.27 8.32 21.05
N GLN A 15 24.00 8.15 22.15
CA GLN A 15 24.90 9.19 22.68
C GLN A 15 26.04 9.51 21.71
N ASP A 16 26.65 8.50 21.10
CA ASP A 16 27.69 8.67 20.08
C ASP A 16 27.15 9.38 18.83
N LEU A 17 25.94 9.02 18.37
CA LEU A 17 25.29 9.69 17.25
C LEU A 17 25.02 11.17 17.57
N SER A 18 24.48 11.46 18.75
CA SER A 18 24.20 12.83 19.21
C SER A 18 25.46 13.69 19.19
N GLN A 19 26.58 13.17 19.68
CA GLN A 19 27.88 13.85 19.66
C GLN A 19 28.36 14.11 18.22
N ILE A 20 28.27 13.12 17.32
CA ILE A 20 28.66 13.28 15.91
C ILE A 20 27.81 14.35 15.21
N LEU A 21 26.50 14.38 15.48
CA LEU A 21 25.60 15.40 14.93
C LEU A 21 25.99 16.79 15.41
N GLN A 22 26.33 16.94 16.70
CA GLN A 22 26.79 18.23 17.24
C GLN A 22 28.09 18.69 16.59
N VAL A 23 29.10 17.81 16.50
CA VAL A 23 30.38 18.12 15.85
C VAL A 23 30.20 18.59 14.41
N ARG A 24 29.30 17.95 13.63
CA ARG A 24 29.02 18.35 12.25
C ARG A 24 28.32 19.71 12.15
N ARG A 25 27.43 20.04 13.11
CA ARG A 25 26.80 21.37 13.19
C ARG A 25 27.81 22.45 13.56
N ASP A 26 28.69 22.19 14.52
CA ASP A 26 29.73 23.13 14.92
C ASP A 26 30.69 23.44 13.77
N LYS A 27 31.05 22.42 12.97
CA LYS A 27 31.83 22.59 11.73
C LYS A 27 31.12 23.49 10.73
N LEU A 28 29.81 23.33 10.53
CA LEU A 28 29.04 24.19 9.63
C LEU A 28 28.99 25.63 10.14
N ALA A 29 28.72 25.84 11.43
CA ALA A 29 28.70 27.16 12.04
C ALA A 29 30.05 27.89 11.89
N ALA A 30 31.16 27.17 12.06
CA ALA A 30 32.49 27.70 11.84
C ALA A 30 32.71 28.12 10.37
N LEU A 31 32.31 27.28 9.40
CA LEU A 31 32.39 27.61 7.97
C LEU A 31 31.59 28.89 7.65
N GLN A 32 30.38 29.02 8.18
CA GLN A 32 29.52 30.19 7.98
C GLN A 32 30.14 31.45 8.58
N LYS A 33 30.68 31.37 9.80
CA LYS A 33 31.36 32.49 10.47
C LYS A 33 32.61 32.97 9.71
N GLU A 34 33.31 32.04 9.05
CA GLU A 34 34.46 32.36 8.19
C GLU A 34 34.07 32.90 6.80
N GLY A 35 32.78 33.07 6.50
CA GLY A 35 32.31 33.50 5.17
C GLY A 35 32.44 32.41 4.10
N LYS A 36 32.56 31.14 4.50
CA LYS A 36 32.73 29.96 3.63
C LYS A 36 31.49 29.06 3.69
N ASP A 37 30.30 29.64 3.72
CA ASP A 37 29.06 28.86 3.77
C ASP A 37 28.91 28.03 2.48
N PRO A 38 28.97 26.68 2.55
CA PRO A 38 28.83 25.85 1.37
C PRO A 38 27.45 25.99 0.72
N PHE A 39 26.42 26.37 1.47
CA PHE A 39 25.04 26.48 0.97
C PHE A 39 24.76 27.79 0.22
N GLN A 40 25.71 28.72 0.18
CA GLN A 40 25.63 29.89 -0.73
C GLN A 40 26.01 29.52 -2.17
N GLN A 41 26.64 28.37 -2.39
CA GLN A 41 26.98 27.91 -3.74
C GLN A 41 25.74 27.38 -4.44
N THR A 42 25.35 28.06 -5.51
CA THR A 42 24.16 27.70 -6.31
C THR A 42 24.51 26.86 -7.54
N LYS A 43 25.78 26.81 -7.94
CA LYS A 43 26.25 26.08 -9.13
C LYS A 43 27.68 25.57 -8.97
N PHE A 44 27.93 24.37 -9.49
CA PHE A 44 29.26 23.84 -9.76
C PHE A 44 29.26 23.22 -11.17
N THR A 45 30.22 23.57 -12.02
CA THR A 45 30.28 23.06 -13.39
C THR A 45 31.00 21.71 -13.40
N VAL A 46 30.32 20.66 -13.87
CA VAL A 46 30.86 19.30 -14.03
C VAL A 46 31.17 19.06 -15.50
N SER A 47 32.37 18.57 -15.81
CA SER A 47 32.82 18.26 -17.17
C SER A 47 32.77 16.76 -17.50
N ALA A 48 32.74 15.90 -16.48
CA ALA A 48 32.73 14.45 -16.65
C ALA A 48 32.04 13.74 -15.47
N HIS A 49 31.49 12.56 -15.73
CA HIS A 49 30.94 11.68 -14.70
C HIS A 49 31.92 10.56 -14.31
N THR A 50 31.75 10.02 -13.11
CA THR A 50 32.73 9.08 -12.53
C THR A 50 32.89 7.79 -13.36
N GLN A 51 31.79 7.21 -13.85
CA GLN A 51 31.85 6.00 -14.67
C GLN A 51 32.33 6.29 -16.09
N GLN A 52 31.98 7.44 -16.66
CA GLN A 52 32.49 7.90 -17.97
C GLN A 52 34.02 7.97 -17.98
N ILE A 53 34.63 8.49 -16.91
CA ILE A 53 36.10 8.53 -16.77
C ILE A 53 36.70 7.13 -16.76
N LYS A 54 36.02 6.15 -16.15
CA LYS A 54 36.50 4.76 -16.09
C LYS A 54 36.36 4.06 -17.44
N ASP A 55 35.21 4.21 -18.09
CA ASP A 55 34.90 3.55 -19.36
C ASP A 55 35.75 4.09 -20.51
N HIS A 56 36.17 5.36 -20.43
CA HIS A 56 37.00 6.03 -21.44
C HIS A 56 38.37 6.45 -20.91
N PHE A 57 38.90 5.72 -19.91
CA PHE A 57 40.10 6.11 -19.18
C PHE A 57 41.30 6.38 -20.08
N ASP A 58 41.61 5.48 -21.02
CA ASP A 58 42.80 5.59 -21.88
C ASP A 58 42.77 6.86 -22.76
N GLN A 59 41.58 7.37 -23.08
CA GLN A 59 41.42 8.61 -23.83
C GLN A 59 41.48 9.84 -22.92
N MET A 60 41.06 9.70 -21.67
CA MET A 60 40.94 10.78 -20.70
C MET A 60 42.17 10.94 -19.80
N GLU A 61 43.09 9.97 -19.75
CA GLU A 61 44.29 10.05 -18.93
C GLU A 61 45.12 11.31 -19.26
N GLY A 62 45.52 12.04 -18.23
CA GLY A 62 46.20 13.33 -18.33
C GLY A 62 45.29 14.52 -18.64
N GLN A 63 44.00 14.31 -18.91
CA GLN A 63 43.06 15.40 -19.16
C GLN A 63 42.57 16.05 -17.86
N ALA A 64 42.38 17.36 -17.90
CA ALA A 64 41.74 18.11 -16.83
C ALA A 64 40.23 17.85 -16.81
N VAL A 65 39.69 17.57 -15.61
CA VAL A 65 38.27 17.28 -15.41
C VAL A 65 37.74 18.00 -14.19
N THR A 66 36.45 18.33 -14.22
CA THR A 66 35.68 18.74 -13.05
C THR A 66 34.61 17.69 -12.75
N VAL A 67 34.67 17.11 -11.56
CA VAL A 67 33.74 16.08 -11.08
C VAL A 67 33.06 16.53 -9.80
N ALA A 68 31.83 16.10 -9.55
CA ALA A 68 31.14 16.40 -8.30
C ALA A 68 30.38 15.17 -7.80
N GLY A 69 30.30 15.01 -6.49
CA GLY A 69 29.65 13.86 -5.89
C GLY A 69 29.76 13.82 -4.37
N ARG A 70 29.30 12.72 -3.80
CA ARG A 70 29.32 12.46 -2.36
C ARG A 70 30.62 11.77 -1.96
N LEU A 71 31.26 12.25 -0.90
CA LEU A 71 32.38 11.56 -0.28
C LEU A 71 31.89 10.29 0.42
N MET A 72 32.11 9.14 -0.20
CA MET A 72 31.76 7.83 0.35
C MET A 72 32.85 7.29 1.24
N SER A 73 34.12 7.60 0.95
CA SER A 73 35.22 7.21 1.82
C SER A 73 36.30 8.27 1.90
N LYS A 74 37.08 8.20 2.98
CA LYS A 74 38.20 9.11 3.23
C LYS A 74 39.24 8.42 4.10
N ARG A 75 40.48 8.39 3.62
CA ARG A 75 41.65 7.80 4.28
C ARG A 75 42.80 8.79 4.17
N GLY A 76 43.29 9.28 5.31
CA GLY A 76 44.42 10.21 5.38
C GLY A 76 45.71 9.48 5.76
N MET A 77 46.81 9.77 5.07
CA MET A 77 48.16 9.31 5.39
C MET A 77 49.13 10.51 5.27
N GLY A 78 49.40 11.16 6.40
CA GLY A 78 50.29 12.34 6.44
C GLY A 78 49.83 13.47 5.52
N LYS A 79 50.58 13.69 4.43
CA LYS A 79 50.34 14.73 3.41
C LYS A 79 49.43 14.29 2.25
N VAL A 80 48.93 13.05 2.27
CA VAL A 80 48.09 12.48 1.22
C VAL A 80 46.73 12.09 1.80
N SER A 81 45.67 12.32 1.04
CA SER A 81 44.31 11.87 1.34
C SER A 81 43.72 11.16 0.13
N PHE A 82 43.22 9.94 0.34
CA PHE A 82 42.47 9.17 -0.64
C PHE A 82 40.99 9.14 -0.27
N CYS A 83 40.11 9.42 -1.22
CA CYS A 83 38.66 9.38 -1.01
C CYS A 83 37.96 8.67 -2.15
N ASP A 84 36.79 8.11 -1.90
CA ASP A 84 35.90 7.65 -2.97
C ASP A 84 34.79 8.68 -3.15
N LEU A 85 34.67 9.23 -4.36
CA LEU A 85 33.60 10.14 -4.76
C LEU A 85 32.53 9.37 -5.51
N GLN A 86 31.28 9.45 -5.09
CA GLN A 86 30.14 8.84 -5.78
C GLN A 86 29.25 9.89 -6.45
N ASP A 87 28.97 9.71 -7.73
CA ASP A 87 27.99 10.51 -8.47
C ASP A 87 26.80 9.66 -8.95
N LYS A 88 26.03 10.17 -9.92
CA LYS A 88 24.88 9.44 -10.48
C LYS A 88 25.26 8.18 -11.26
N THR A 89 26.50 8.08 -11.74
CA THR A 89 26.95 7.00 -12.63
C THR A 89 27.79 5.93 -11.93
N GLY A 90 28.47 6.28 -10.83
CA GLY A 90 29.35 5.33 -10.17
C GLY A 90 30.22 5.97 -9.09
N ARG A 91 31.41 5.39 -8.89
CA ARG A 91 32.43 5.87 -7.94
C ARG A 91 33.76 6.07 -8.64
N ILE A 92 34.53 7.07 -8.22
CA ILE A 92 35.94 7.24 -8.61
C ILE A 92 36.81 7.62 -7.41
N GLN A 93 38.07 7.18 -7.42
CA GLN A 93 39.03 7.56 -6.41
C GLN A 93 39.49 9.00 -6.62
N LEU A 94 39.59 9.75 -5.54
CA LEU A 94 40.22 11.05 -5.45
C LEU A 94 41.58 10.90 -4.78
N TYR A 95 42.59 11.50 -5.38
CA TYR A 95 43.94 11.60 -4.84
C TYR A 95 44.26 13.06 -4.56
N ALA A 96 44.25 13.45 -3.28
CA ALA A 96 44.60 14.79 -2.84
C ALA A 96 45.95 14.76 -2.10
N ARG A 97 46.94 15.52 -2.58
CA ARG A 97 48.26 15.63 -1.96
C ARG A 97 48.57 17.08 -1.65
N ARG A 98 48.96 17.36 -0.40
CA ARG A 98 49.23 18.72 0.08
C ARG A 98 50.25 19.48 -0.78
N ASP A 99 51.30 18.79 -1.22
CA ASP A 99 52.40 19.42 -1.96
C ASP A 99 52.03 19.70 -3.45
N GLU A 100 50.85 19.24 -3.91
CA GLU A 100 50.34 19.41 -5.29
C GLU A 100 49.04 20.26 -5.33
N MET A 101 48.63 20.80 -4.18
CA MET A 101 47.43 21.63 -4.00
C MET A 101 47.78 22.90 -3.22
N ASP A 102 46.90 23.90 -3.24
CA ASP A 102 46.98 24.99 -2.28
C ASP A 102 46.88 24.45 -0.83
N GLU A 103 47.78 24.89 0.04
CA GLU A 103 47.88 24.35 1.41
C GLU A 103 46.62 24.68 2.24
N ALA A 104 46.00 25.85 2.03
CA ALA A 104 44.77 26.21 2.72
C ALA A 104 43.59 25.36 2.23
N VAL A 105 43.51 25.09 0.92
CA VAL A 105 42.51 24.17 0.33
C VAL A 105 42.68 22.75 0.88
N TYR A 106 43.91 22.22 0.92
CA TYR A 106 44.16 20.88 1.46
C TYR A 106 43.80 20.78 2.95
N ASN A 107 44.17 21.79 3.74
CA ASN A 107 43.85 21.85 5.17
C ASN A 107 42.33 21.97 5.43
N ALA A 108 41.59 22.69 4.57
CA ALA A 108 40.13 22.72 4.60
C ALA A 108 39.55 21.35 4.25
N PHE A 109 40.01 20.74 3.15
CA PHE A 109 39.58 19.42 2.71
C PHE A 109 39.77 18.34 3.78
N LYS A 110 40.87 18.38 4.56
CA LYS A 110 41.08 17.46 5.70
C LYS A 110 39.95 17.51 6.73
N LYS A 111 39.25 18.64 6.90
CA LYS A 111 38.15 18.80 7.85
C LYS A 111 36.79 18.30 7.33
N TYR A 112 36.65 18.08 6.02
CA TYR A 112 35.41 17.55 5.41
C TYR A 112 35.12 16.12 5.87
N ASP A 113 33.85 15.77 5.94
CA ASP A 113 33.36 14.51 6.47
C ASP A 113 32.85 13.58 5.37
N ILE A 114 32.83 12.28 5.67
CA ILE A 114 32.08 11.30 4.87
C ILE A 114 30.61 11.73 4.84
N GLY A 115 30.00 11.66 3.65
CA GLY A 115 28.65 12.12 3.37
C GLY A 115 28.59 13.53 2.78
N ASP A 116 29.63 14.36 2.93
CA ASP A 116 29.66 15.71 2.33
C ASP A 116 29.62 15.61 0.79
N LEU A 117 28.94 16.55 0.14
CA LEU A 117 28.98 16.73 -1.32
C LEU A 117 30.09 17.71 -1.66
N VAL A 118 30.97 17.32 -2.58
CA VAL A 118 32.12 18.10 -3.01
C VAL A 118 32.20 18.20 -4.52
N GLY A 119 32.72 19.32 -5.00
CA GLY A 119 33.21 19.51 -6.36
C GLY A 119 34.73 19.40 -6.36
N VAL A 120 35.29 18.80 -7.40
CA VAL A 120 36.72 18.56 -7.54
C VAL A 120 37.15 19.01 -8.92
N GLU A 121 38.19 19.82 -8.98
CA GLU A 121 38.92 20.12 -10.21
C GLU A 121 40.25 19.36 -10.14
N GLY A 122 40.58 18.63 -11.19
CA GLY A 122 41.75 17.76 -11.16
C GLY A 122 42.11 17.21 -12.52
N GLU A 123 42.93 16.17 -12.50
CA GLU A 123 43.45 15.52 -13.70
C GLU A 123 43.25 14.00 -13.59
N VAL A 124 42.75 13.38 -14.65
CA VAL A 124 42.58 11.92 -14.68
C VAL A 124 43.96 11.26 -14.73
N PHE A 125 44.20 10.29 -13.85
CA PHE A 125 45.46 9.56 -13.84
C PHE A 125 45.31 8.19 -13.19
N ARG A 126 46.33 7.35 -13.34
CA ARG A 126 46.43 6.07 -12.65
C ARG A 126 47.37 6.14 -11.46
N THR A 127 46.95 5.63 -10.30
CA THR A 127 47.85 5.49 -9.14
C THR A 127 48.88 4.39 -9.38
N GLN A 128 49.93 4.33 -8.56
CA GLN A 128 50.94 3.26 -8.62
C GLN A 128 50.34 1.84 -8.43
N ARG A 129 49.18 1.74 -7.77
CA ARG A 129 48.46 0.47 -7.59
C ARG A 129 47.53 0.13 -8.75
N GLY A 130 47.54 0.92 -9.82
CA GLY A 130 46.73 0.71 -11.02
C GLY A 130 45.30 1.26 -10.94
N GLU A 131 44.89 1.85 -9.81
CA GLU A 131 43.54 2.37 -9.60
C GLU A 131 43.34 3.70 -10.36
N MET A 132 42.27 3.77 -11.16
CA MET A 132 41.87 4.96 -11.93
C MET A 132 41.37 6.05 -10.97
N SER A 133 41.95 7.25 -11.06
CA SER A 133 41.76 8.33 -10.09
C SER A 133 41.65 9.70 -10.74
N VAL A 134 41.14 10.65 -9.97
CA VAL A 134 41.31 12.09 -10.23
C VAL A 134 42.35 12.64 -9.24
N ARG A 135 43.46 13.16 -9.76
CA ARG A 135 44.46 13.91 -9.00
C ARG A 135 43.91 15.31 -8.72
N CYS A 136 43.52 15.57 -7.48
CA CYS A 136 42.85 16.80 -7.09
C CYS A 136 43.82 17.98 -7.15
N LYS A 137 43.42 19.06 -7.84
CA LYS A 137 44.06 20.38 -7.80
C LYS A 137 43.29 21.33 -6.88
N ASN A 138 41.95 21.28 -6.96
CA ASN A 138 41.05 22.03 -6.08
C ASN A 138 39.91 21.13 -5.57
N VAL A 139 39.42 21.37 -4.35
CA VAL A 139 38.26 20.69 -3.79
C VAL A 139 37.37 21.70 -3.09
N THR A 140 36.12 21.79 -3.53
CA THR A 140 35.11 22.73 -3.03
C THR A 140 34.01 21.97 -2.31
N LEU A 141 33.73 22.31 -1.05
CA LEU A 141 32.55 21.81 -0.35
C LEU A 141 31.29 22.45 -0.93
N LEU A 142 30.38 21.64 -1.47
CA LEU A 142 29.12 22.08 -2.07
C LEU A 142 27.96 21.96 -1.08
N SER A 143 27.97 20.93 -0.23
CA SER A 143 26.95 20.74 0.79
C SER A 143 27.50 19.94 1.97
N LYS A 144 27.35 20.50 3.17
CA LYS A 144 27.75 19.83 4.40
C LYS A 144 26.70 18.80 4.82
N SER A 145 27.10 17.54 4.94
CA SER A 145 26.25 16.51 5.55
C SER A 145 26.29 16.67 7.07
N LEU A 146 25.14 17.02 7.65
CA LEU A 146 24.96 17.13 9.09
C LEU A 146 24.69 15.79 9.77
N ARG A 147 24.26 14.78 9.01
CA ARG A 147 24.12 13.39 9.47
C ARG A 147 25.28 12.54 8.95
N PRO A 148 25.80 11.58 9.73
CA PRO A 148 26.68 10.56 9.20
C PRO A 148 25.91 9.61 8.26
N LEU A 149 26.60 9.02 7.28
CA LEU A 149 26.07 7.88 6.54
C LEU A 149 26.08 6.63 7.44
N PRO A 150 25.17 5.67 7.24
CA PRO A 150 25.23 4.35 7.88
C PRO A 150 26.58 3.66 7.64
N GLU A 151 26.95 2.71 8.49
CA GLU A 151 28.24 2.01 8.38
C GLU A 151 28.43 1.35 7.00
N LYS A 152 29.66 1.44 6.50
CA LYS A 152 30.00 1.09 5.11
C LYS A 152 30.03 -0.40 4.80
N PHE A 153 30.33 -1.24 5.80
CA PHE A 153 30.61 -2.66 5.56
C PHE A 153 29.34 -3.48 5.35
N HIS A 154 28.24 -3.05 5.99
CA HIS A 154 26.97 -3.76 5.90
C HIS A 154 25.91 -2.99 5.10
N GLY A 155 26.13 -1.72 4.74
CA GLY A 155 25.10 -0.91 4.09
C GLY A 155 23.91 -0.63 5.03
N LEU A 156 22.81 -0.13 4.48
CA LEU A 156 21.57 0.02 5.24
C LEU A 156 20.75 -1.27 5.06
N GLN A 157 20.77 -2.16 6.06
CA GLN A 157 20.12 -3.48 5.99
C GLN A 157 18.67 -3.49 6.46
N ASP A 158 18.33 -2.64 7.43
CA ASP A 158 16.97 -2.55 7.98
C ASP A 158 15.98 -2.13 6.89
N LYS A 159 15.11 -3.07 6.47
CA LYS A 159 14.14 -2.84 5.39
C LYS A 159 13.17 -1.70 5.70
N GLU A 160 12.75 -1.56 6.96
CA GLU A 160 11.84 -0.48 7.33
C GLU A 160 12.52 0.88 7.20
N LEU A 161 13.75 1.00 7.70
CA LEU A 161 14.54 2.23 7.61
C LEU A 161 14.88 2.56 6.15
N ARG A 162 15.15 1.56 5.30
CA ARG A 162 15.36 1.74 3.85
C ARG A 162 14.15 2.38 3.19
N TYR A 163 12.93 1.91 3.48
CA TYR A 163 11.70 2.47 2.93
C TYR A 163 11.41 3.88 3.45
N ARG A 164 11.63 4.12 4.75
CA ARG A 164 11.43 5.45 5.37
C ARG A 164 12.45 6.49 4.92
N GLN A 165 13.69 6.06 4.68
CA GLN A 165 14.80 6.91 4.27
C GLN A 165 15.34 6.48 2.91
N ARG A 166 14.45 6.43 1.89
CA ARG A 166 14.82 6.02 0.53
C ARG A 166 16.04 6.76 -0.01
N TYR A 167 16.22 8.02 0.33
CA TYR A 167 17.38 8.82 -0.07
C TYR A 167 18.70 8.27 0.49
N VAL A 168 18.72 7.65 1.68
CA VAL A 168 19.89 6.96 2.24
C VAL A 168 20.07 5.60 1.57
N ASP A 169 18.98 4.87 1.36
CA ASP A 169 18.98 3.58 0.67
C ASP A 169 19.59 3.70 -0.74
N LEU A 170 19.17 4.69 -1.53
CA LEU A 170 19.72 5.00 -2.86
C LEU A 170 21.20 5.41 -2.87
N ILE A 171 21.73 5.87 -1.73
CA ILE A 171 23.15 6.18 -1.57
C ILE A 171 23.94 4.90 -1.30
N MET A 172 23.42 4.06 -0.40
CA MET A 172 24.14 2.92 0.16
C MET A 172 24.02 1.64 -0.67
N ASN A 173 22.91 1.46 -1.40
CA ASN A 173 22.51 0.22 -2.05
C ASN A 173 22.29 0.45 -3.57
N PRO A 174 23.32 0.27 -4.42
CA PRO A 174 23.23 0.49 -5.87
C PRO A 174 22.17 -0.36 -6.59
N GLU A 175 21.89 -1.55 -6.08
CA GLU A 175 20.84 -2.45 -6.59
C GLU A 175 19.45 -1.83 -6.50
N VAL A 176 19.18 -1.02 -5.46
CA VAL A 176 17.91 -0.29 -5.33
C VAL A 176 17.77 0.73 -6.45
N ARG A 177 18.86 1.44 -6.80
CA ARG A 177 18.85 2.37 -7.94
C ARG A 177 18.55 1.63 -9.24
N ARG A 178 19.18 0.47 -9.48
CA ARG A 178 18.94 -0.36 -10.66
C ARG A 178 17.45 -0.71 -10.81
N ASN A 179 16.75 -1.04 -9.72
CA ASN A 179 15.32 -1.35 -9.77
C ASN A 179 14.49 -0.17 -10.27
N PHE A 180 14.77 1.04 -9.80
CA PHE A 180 14.07 2.25 -10.26
C PHE A 180 14.46 2.66 -11.69
N GLU A 181 15.70 2.41 -12.11
CA GLU A 181 16.10 2.58 -13.51
C GLU A 181 15.34 1.62 -14.42
N ILE A 182 15.21 0.34 -14.04
CA ILE A 182 14.39 -0.65 -14.75
C ILE A 182 12.93 -0.21 -14.79
N ARG A 183 12.36 0.29 -13.67
CA ARG A 183 10.99 0.85 -13.64
C ARG A 183 10.81 1.94 -14.68
N SER A 184 11.70 2.93 -14.72
CA SER A 184 11.62 4.02 -15.70
C SER A 184 11.78 3.52 -17.14
N GLN A 185 12.65 2.53 -17.37
CA GLN A 185 12.80 1.91 -18.69
C GLN A 185 11.55 1.15 -19.12
N PHE A 186 10.91 0.42 -18.21
CA PHE A 186 9.68 -0.34 -18.44
C PHE A 186 8.52 0.57 -18.83
N ILE A 187 8.27 1.64 -18.06
CA ILE A 187 7.21 2.61 -18.36
C ILE A 187 7.46 3.30 -19.71
N ARG A 188 8.70 3.71 -19.99
CA ARG A 188 9.05 4.31 -21.28
C ARG A 188 8.87 3.34 -22.45
N TYR A 189 9.22 2.07 -22.25
CA TYR A 189 9.05 1.03 -23.25
C TYR A 189 7.57 0.73 -23.51
N LEU A 190 6.75 0.65 -22.46
CA LEU A 190 5.30 0.51 -22.56
C LEU A 190 4.68 1.61 -23.42
N ARG A 191 5.00 2.89 -23.15
CA ARG A 191 4.52 4.01 -23.97
C ARG A 191 4.89 3.83 -25.44
N ALA A 192 6.17 3.63 -25.73
CA ALA A 192 6.64 3.43 -27.10
C ALA A 192 5.95 2.23 -27.79
N PHE A 193 5.76 1.12 -27.06
CA PHE A 193 5.12 -0.09 -27.57
C PHE A 193 3.66 0.15 -27.98
N LEU A 194 2.91 0.93 -27.19
CA LEU A 194 1.51 1.27 -27.44
C LEU A 194 1.37 2.39 -28.49
N ASP A 195 2.22 3.43 -28.43
CA ASP A 195 2.25 4.54 -29.39
C ASP A 195 2.53 4.02 -30.82
N GLU A 196 3.48 3.08 -30.97
CA GLU A 196 3.79 2.43 -32.24
C GLU A 196 2.62 1.60 -32.81
N ARG A 197 1.65 1.23 -31.96
CA ARG A 197 0.41 0.51 -32.32
C ARG A 197 -0.80 1.44 -32.48
N GLY A 198 -0.59 2.75 -32.40
CA GLY A 198 -1.63 3.75 -32.62
C GLY A 198 -2.57 3.94 -31.43
N TYR A 199 -2.19 3.50 -30.24
CA TYR A 199 -2.92 3.87 -29.02
C TYR A 199 -2.61 5.32 -28.63
N MET A 200 -3.65 6.06 -28.23
CA MET A 200 -3.51 7.43 -27.75
C MET A 200 -3.39 7.45 -26.21
N GLU A 201 -2.30 8.00 -25.69
CA GLU A 201 -2.19 8.28 -24.23
C GLU A 201 -3.17 9.39 -23.86
N VAL A 202 -3.99 9.15 -22.84
CA VAL A 202 -5.00 10.09 -22.33
C VAL A 202 -4.89 10.21 -20.80
N GLU A 203 -5.52 11.25 -20.25
CA GLU A 203 -5.64 11.45 -18.81
C GLU A 203 -7.11 11.60 -18.43
N THR A 204 -7.61 10.71 -17.58
CA THR A 204 -8.99 10.74 -17.06
C THR A 204 -9.03 11.25 -15.60
N PRO A 205 -10.21 11.64 -15.07
CA PRO A 205 -10.33 12.15 -13.72
C PRO A 205 -9.74 11.22 -12.65
N VAL A 206 -8.98 11.80 -11.72
CA VAL A 206 -8.48 11.11 -10.50
C VAL A 206 -9.51 11.17 -9.37
N LEU A 207 -10.27 12.26 -9.33
CA LEU A 207 -11.36 12.50 -8.38
C LEU A 207 -12.69 12.29 -9.11
N ASN A 208 -13.46 11.31 -8.66
CA ASN A 208 -14.74 10.94 -9.23
C ASN A 208 -15.88 11.31 -8.27
N THR A 209 -17.08 11.54 -8.78
CA THR A 209 -18.28 11.73 -7.96
C THR A 209 -18.89 10.42 -7.47
N ILE A 210 -18.39 9.29 -7.98
CA ILE A 210 -18.79 7.92 -7.64
C ILE A 210 -17.56 7.01 -7.66
N SER A 211 -17.66 5.85 -6.99
CA SER A 211 -16.65 4.79 -7.05
C SER A 211 -17.12 3.66 -7.97
N GLY A 212 -16.31 3.29 -8.97
CA GLY A 212 -16.63 2.23 -9.93
C GLY A 212 -15.44 1.85 -10.82
N GLY A 213 -15.65 0.84 -11.67
CA GLY A 213 -14.63 0.27 -12.57
C GLY A 213 -13.77 -0.84 -11.95
N ALA A 214 -13.93 -1.12 -10.66
CA ALA A 214 -13.34 -2.27 -9.96
C ALA A 214 -14.15 -2.57 -8.69
N THR A 215 -13.89 -3.71 -8.07
CA THR A 215 -14.36 -4.05 -6.71
C THR A 215 -13.25 -3.71 -5.74
N ALA A 216 -13.40 -2.60 -5.01
CA ALA A 216 -12.42 -2.11 -4.05
C ALA A 216 -13.01 -0.97 -3.20
N ARG A 217 -12.55 -0.85 -1.95
CA ARG A 217 -12.93 0.27 -1.08
C ARG A 217 -12.22 1.56 -1.53
N PRO A 218 -12.92 2.67 -1.82
CA PRO A 218 -12.29 3.92 -2.24
C PRO A 218 -11.75 4.75 -1.06
N PHE A 219 -10.86 5.69 -1.35
CA PHE A 219 -10.60 6.83 -0.48
C PHE A 219 -11.63 7.93 -0.76
N ILE A 220 -12.22 8.49 0.30
CA ILE A 220 -13.22 9.56 0.22
C ILE A 220 -12.54 10.89 0.58
N THR A 221 -12.88 11.94 -0.16
CA THR A 221 -12.47 13.32 0.09
C THR A 221 -13.64 14.28 -0.15
N HIS A 222 -13.45 15.58 0.08
CA HIS A 222 -14.53 16.56 -0.01
C HIS A 222 -14.10 17.81 -0.79
N HIS A 223 -14.93 18.23 -1.74
CA HIS A 223 -14.69 19.42 -2.55
C HIS A 223 -15.38 20.66 -1.95
N ASN A 224 -14.65 21.43 -1.13
CA ASN A 224 -15.19 22.56 -0.35
C ASN A 224 -16.08 23.55 -1.11
N THR A 225 -15.74 23.96 -2.34
CA THR A 225 -16.53 24.97 -3.08
C THR A 225 -17.83 24.41 -3.67
N LEU A 226 -17.86 23.11 -3.99
CA LEU A 226 -19.02 22.45 -4.58
C LEU A 226 -19.87 21.75 -3.50
N ASP A 227 -19.36 21.68 -2.27
CA ASP A 227 -19.99 21.04 -1.11
C ASP A 227 -20.46 19.61 -1.45
N LEU A 228 -19.54 18.82 -2.04
CA LEU A 228 -19.81 17.43 -2.41
C LEU A 228 -18.64 16.53 -2.08
N ASP A 229 -18.96 15.29 -1.75
CA ASP A 229 -17.97 14.23 -1.54
C ASP A 229 -17.48 13.67 -2.87
N MET A 230 -16.19 13.39 -2.93
CA MET A 230 -15.50 12.82 -4.07
C MET A 230 -14.74 11.57 -3.64
N TYR A 231 -14.51 10.70 -4.62
CA TYR A 231 -13.81 9.44 -4.45
C TYR A 231 -12.53 9.48 -5.27
N MET A 232 -11.40 9.09 -4.66
CA MET A 232 -10.20 8.79 -5.44
C MET A 232 -10.49 7.55 -6.30
N ARG A 233 -10.12 7.59 -7.58
CA ARG A 233 -10.40 6.49 -8.51
C ARG A 233 -9.78 5.15 -8.07
N ILE A 234 -10.57 4.09 -8.17
CA ILE A 234 -10.16 2.69 -7.93
C ILE A 234 -9.83 1.93 -9.24
N ALA A 235 -10.15 2.53 -10.39
CA ALA A 235 -9.85 2.11 -11.76
C ALA A 235 -10.00 3.31 -12.71
N THR A 236 -9.49 3.23 -13.94
CA THR A 236 -9.72 4.23 -15.00
C THR A 236 -10.81 3.82 -16.00
N GLU A 237 -11.27 2.57 -15.89
CA GLU A 237 -12.10 1.85 -16.85
C GLU A 237 -13.31 2.62 -17.39
N LEU A 238 -14.19 3.09 -16.50
CA LEU A 238 -15.47 3.68 -16.91
C LEU A 238 -15.28 4.96 -17.74
N HIS A 239 -14.22 5.74 -17.48
CA HIS A 239 -13.92 6.94 -18.26
C HIS A 239 -13.27 6.59 -19.60
N LEU A 240 -12.35 5.63 -19.62
CA LEU A 240 -11.70 5.21 -20.87
C LEU A 240 -12.72 4.60 -21.86
N LYS A 241 -13.70 3.84 -21.38
CA LYS A 241 -14.80 3.34 -22.22
C LYS A 241 -15.69 4.46 -22.77
N ARG A 242 -15.93 5.53 -22.02
CA ARG A 242 -16.63 6.73 -22.54
C ARG A 242 -15.86 7.36 -23.71
N LEU A 243 -14.53 7.29 -23.71
CA LEU A 243 -13.72 7.75 -24.83
C LEU A 243 -13.87 6.85 -26.06
N ILE A 244 -13.98 5.53 -25.87
CA ILE A 244 -14.29 4.59 -26.96
C ILE A 244 -15.68 4.90 -27.55
N VAL A 245 -16.70 5.13 -26.71
CA VAL A 245 -18.03 5.60 -27.15
C VAL A 245 -17.90 6.92 -27.95
N GLY A 246 -17.01 7.82 -27.52
CA GLY A 246 -16.68 9.06 -28.22
C GLY A 246 -15.92 8.88 -29.56
N GLY A 247 -15.57 7.65 -29.95
CA GLY A 247 -14.90 7.33 -31.20
C GLY A 247 -13.37 7.31 -31.13
N LEU A 248 -12.76 7.41 -29.95
CA LEU A 248 -11.32 7.20 -29.79
C LEU A 248 -11.04 5.70 -29.76
N GLU A 249 -10.88 5.07 -30.93
CA GLU A 249 -10.83 3.61 -31.08
C GLU A 249 -9.72 2.90 -30.28
N ARG A 250 -8.62 3.58 -29.94
CA ARG A 250 -7.50 3.03 -29.16
C ARG A 250 -6.98 4.06 -28.17
N VAL A 251 -7.21 3.82 -26.88
CA VAL A 251 -6.75 4.70 -25.81
C VAL A 251 -6.02 3.92 -24.73
N TYR A 252 -5.09 4.57 -24.04
CA TYR A 252 -4.49 4.05 -22.82
C TYR A 252 -4.20 5.15 -21.81
N GLU A 253 -4.19 4.81 -20.54
CA GLU A 253 -3.73 5.69 -19.47
C GLU A 253 -2.76 4.94 -18.56
N ILE A 254 -1.58 5.52 -18.33
CA ILE A 254 -0.67 5.10 -17.27
C ILE A 254 -0.92 5.99 -16.06
N GLY A 255 -1.60 5.45 -15.05
CA GLY A 255 -2.18 6.25 -13.98
C GLY A 255 -1.95 5.68 -12.59
N ARG A 256 -2.10 6.55 -11.58
CA ARG A 256 -2.22 6.11 -10.18
C ARG A 256 -3.64 5.66 -9.88
N ILE A 257 -3.78 4.52 -9.23
CA ILE A 257 -5.01 3.97 -8.65
C ILE A 257 -4.89 4.01 -7.14
N PHE A 258 -6.02 4.24 -6.46
CA PHE A 258 -6.07 4.39 -5.01
C PHE A 258 -7.11 3.44 -4.43
N ARG A 259 -6.69 2.49 -3.61
CA ARG A 259 -7.57 1.53 -2.93
C ARG A 259 -7.30 1.56 -1.43
N ASN A 260 -8.36 1.76 -0.65
CA ASN A 260 -8.29 1.91 0.80
C ASN A 260 -8.29 0.52 1.47
N GLU A 261 -7.23 -0.22 1.20
CA GLU A 261 -7.05 -1.63 1.56
C GLU A 261 -5.82 -1.82 2.46
N GLY A 262 -5.63 -3.05 2.93
CA GLY A 262 -4.43 -3.44 3.67
C GLY A 262 -3.14 -3.26 2.87
N MET A 263 -2.01 -3.19 3.58
CA MET A 263 -0.68 -3.13 2.97
C MET A 263 0.09 -4.41 3.27
N ASP A 264 0.58 -5.07 2.22
CA ASP A 264 1.40 -6.27 2.33
C ASP A 264 2.61 -6.21 1.37
N THR A 265 3.14 -7.37 0.97
CA THR A 265 4.26 -7.46 0.03
C THR A 265 3.88 -7.20 -1.43
N LYS A 266 2.59 -7.32 -1.79
CA LYS A 266 2.05 -7.13 -3.15
C LYS A 266 1.15 -5.90 -3.28
N HIS A 267 0.64 -5.36 -2.17
CA HIS A 267 -0.34 -4.27 -2.13
C HIS A 267 0.21 -3.01 -1.46
N ASN A 268 0.01 -1.87 -2.12
CA ASN A 268 0.23 -0.53 -1.59
C ASN A 268 -1.03 0.31 -1.88
N PRO A 269 -1.50 1.20 -0.96
CA PRO A 269 -2.80 1.85 -1.11
C PRO A 269 -2.91 2.77 -2.32
N GLU A 270 -1.77 3.21 -2.84
CA GLU A 270 -1.65 3.88 -4.12
C GLU A 270 -0.65 3.11 -5.01
N PHE A 271 -1.07 2.72 -6.22
CA PHE A 271 -0.24 1.91 -7.13
C PHE A 271 -0.49 2.28 -8.59
N THR A 272 0.44 1.92 -9.47
CA THR A 272 0.41 2.32 -10.88
C THR A 272 -0.11 1.18 -11.75
N THR A 273 -1.13 1.47 -12.54
CA THR A 273 -1.59 0.59 -13.61
C THR A 273 -1.35 1.24 -14.96
N VAL A 274 -1.36 0.43 -16.01
CA VAL A 274 -1.84 0.89 -17.31
C VAL A 274 -3.18 0.23 -17.57
N GLU A 275 -4.16 1.01 -17.99
CA GLU A 275 -5.37 0.48 -18.59
C GLU A 275 -5.46 0.97 -20.03
N LEU A 276 -5.85 0.07 -20.93
CA LEU A 276 -5.99 0.35 -22.35
C LEU A 276 -7.24 -0.32 -22.91
N TYR A 277 -7.81 0.30 -23.93
CA TYR A 277 -9.03 -0.14 -24.59
C TYR A 277 -8.87 -0.01 -26.10
N GLU A 278 -9.23 -1.08 -26.82
CA GLU A 278 -9.19 -1.16 -28.27
C GLU A 278 -10.55 -1.58 -28.83
N ALA A 279 -11.17 -0.70 -29.60
CA ALA A 279 -12.38 -0.98 -30.34
C ALA A 279 -12.12 -2.05 -31.41
N TYR A 280 -13.13 -2.89 -31.62
CA TYR A 280 -13.17 -4.04 -32.54
C TYR A 280 -12.18 -5.16 -32.22
N ALA A 281 -11.59 -5.16 -31.02
CA ALA A 281 -10.82 -6.25 -30.46
C ALA A 281 -11.62 -7.05 -29.44
N ASP A 282 -11.13 -8.25 -29.10
CA ASP A 282 -11.65 -9.09 -28.02
C ASP A 282 -10.56 -9.44 -26.98
N PHE A 283 -10.91 -10.25 -25.99
CA PHE A 283 -9.97 -10.71 -24.98
C PHE A 283 -8.80 -11.58 -25.51
N HIS A 284 -8.93 -12.21 -26.69
CA HIS A 284 -7.80 -12.92 -27.31
C HIS A 284 -6.75 -11.95 -27.84
N ASP A 285 -7.19 -10.86 -28.48
CA ASP A 285 -6.28 -9.78 -28.90
C ASP A 285 -5.55 -9.18 -27.70
N MET A 286 -6.24 -9.01 -26.57
CA MET A 286 -5.64 -8.51 -25.33
C MET A 286 -4.62 -9.50 -24.72
N MET A 287 -4.82 -10.82 -24.85
CA MET A 287 -3.80 -11.82 -24.47
C MET A 287 -2.56 -11.71 -25.35
N ASP A 288 -2.72 -11.62 -26.67
CA ASP A 288 -1.62 -11.47 -27.63
C ASP A 288 -0.83 -10.18 -27.36
N LEU A 289 -1.53 -9.08 -27.09
CA LEU A 289 -0.92 -7.78 -26.77
C LEU A 289 -0.11 -7.85 -25.48
N PHE A 290 -0.64 -8.44 -24.40
CA PHE A 290 0.05 -8.53 -23.12
C PHE A 290 1.29 -9.43 -23.22
N GLU A 291 1.17 -10.60 -23.86
CA GLU A 291 2.32 -11.49 -24.10
C GLU A 291 3.42 -10.78 -24.89
N ALA A 292 3.06 -10.14 -26.00
CA ALA A 292 4.00 -9.40 -26.83
C ALA A 292 4.67 -8.26 -26.06
N PHE A 293 3.92 -7.50 -25.26
CA PHE A 293 4.44 -6.39 -24.47
C PHE A 293 5.46 -6.88 -23.43
N LEU A 294 5.05 -7.75 -22.51
CA LEU A 294 5.87 -8.09 -21.35
C LEU A 294 7.08 -8.95 -21.75
N SER A 295 6.93 -9.88 -22.70
CA SER A 295 8.05 -10.66 -23.25
C SER A 295 9.10 -9.76 -23.92
N SER A 296 8.66 -8.82 -24.77
CA SER A 296 9.58 -7.91 -25.46
C SER A 296 10.21 -6.88 -24.52
N ALA A 297 9.51 -6.46 -23.46
CA ALA A 297 10.07 -5.61 -22.40
C ALA A 297 11.21 -6.31 -21.66
N ALA A 298 11.05 -7.58 -21.30
CA ALA A 298 12.10 -8.38 -20.67
C ALA A 298 13.35 -8.45 -21.57
N GLN A 299 13.17 -8.81 -22.85
CA GLN A 299 14.27 -8.89 -23.80
C GLN A 299 14.95 -7.53 -24.04
N LYS A 300 14.19 -6.45 -24.12
CA LYS A 300 14.72 -5.10 -24.37
C LYS A 300 15.50 -4.53 -23.19
N ILE A 301 15.02 -4.77 -21.97
CA ILE A 301 15.53 -4.14 -20.75
C ILE A 301 16.60 -5.01 -20.08
N LEU A 302 16.36 -6.33 -20.00
CA LEU A 302 17.25 -7.27 -19.33
C LEU A 302 18.18 -8.00 -20.31
N GLY A 303 17.86 -8.02 -21.61
CA GLY A 303 18.62 -8.77 -22.62
C GLY A 303 18.35 -10.28 -22.64
N THR A 304 17.36 -10.74 -21.86
CA THR A 304 17.00 -12.16 -21.69
C THR A 304 15.51 -12.31 -21.39
N TYR A 305 14.95 -13.48 -21.70
CA TYR A 305 13.62 -13.90 -21.27
C TYR A 305 13.61 -14.60 -19.92
N GLU A 306 14.77 -15.11 -19.47
CA GLU A 306 14.90 -15.85 -18.23
C GLU A 306 15.08 -14.89 -17.05
N VAL A 307 14.17 -14.96 -16.07
CA VAL A 307 14.20 -14.16 -14.85
C VAL A 307 14.06 -15.05 -13.61
N THR A 308 14.52 -14.53 -12.47
CA THR A 308 14.38 -15.19 -11.16
C THR A 308 13.53 -14.29 -10.27
N TRP A 309 12.45 -14.84 -9.70
CA TRP A 309 11.57 -14.08 -8.81
C TRP A 309 10.93 -15.00 -7.76
N GLN A 310 10.89 -14.56 -6.50
CA GLN A 310 10.41 -15.35 -5.35
C GLN A 310 11.05 -16.76 -5.24
N GLY A 311 12.30 -16.90 -5.67
CA GLY A 311 13.04 -18.16 -5.67
C GLY A 311 12.75 -19.11 -6.84
N GLU A 312 11.84 -18.74 -7.74
CA GLU A 312 11.47 -19.54 -8.92
C GLU A 312 12.20 -19.04 -10.18
N GLN A 313 12.49 -19.95 -11.10
CA GLN A 313 12.99 -19.63 -12.44
C GLN A 313 11.81 -19.50 -13.41
N ILE A 314 11.70 -18.36 -14.07
CA ILE A 314 10.56 -18.00 -14.92
C ILE A 314 11.07 -17.67 -16.32
N SER A 315 10.46 -18.28 -17.34
CA SER A 315 10.74 -17.93 -18.73
C SER A 315 9.62 -17.03 -19.25
N LEU A 316 9.99 -15.83 -19.70
CA LEU A 316 9.11 -14.88 -20.40
C LEU A 316 9.24 -15.03 -21.92
N ALA A 317 9.68 -16.19 -22.40
CA ALA A 317 9.67 -16.49 -23.83
C ALA A 317 8.20 -16.61 -24.31
N PRO A 318 7.85 -16.11 -25.50
CA PRO A 318 6.48 -16.19 -26.03
C PRO A 318 5.95 -17.63 -26.15
N GLY A 319 4.62 -17.78 -26.17
CA GLY A 319 3.93 -19.06 -26.21
C GLY A 319 3.33 -19.48 -24.86
N TRP A 320 2.76 -18.54 -24.11
CA TRP A 320 2.23 -18.81 -22.78
C TRP A 320 0.94 -19.65 -22.84
N PRO A 321 0.78 -20.67 -21.98
CA PRO A 321 -0.43 -21.47 -21.92
C PRO A 321 -1.67 -20.61 -21.64
N ARG A 322 -2.75 -20.94 -22.35
CA ARG A 322 -4.10 -20.41 -22.12
C ARG A 322 -4.95 -21.56 -21.60
N LEU A 323 -5.38 -21.48 -20.36
CA LEU A 323 -6.26 -22.46 -19.72
C LEU A 323 -7.55 -21.77 -19.34
N THR A 324 -8.70 -22.43 -19.49
CA THR A 324 -9.91 -21.93 -18.83
C THR A 324 -9.79 -22.15 -17.31
N MET A 325 -10.46 -21.34 -16.51
CA MET A 325 -10.50 -21.53 -15.05
C MET A 325 -10.98 -22.94 -14.68
N ALA A 326 -12.02 -23.43 -15.37
CA ALA A 326 -12.52 -24.80 -15.20
C ALA A 326 -11.47 -25.86 -15.57
N GLN A 327 -10.72 -25.68 -16.67
CA GLN A 327 -9.63 -26.58 -17.04
C GLN A 327 -8.51 -26.57 -15.99
N ALA A 328 -8.16 -25.40 -15.44
CA ALA A 328 -7.15 -25.30 -14.40
C ALA A 328 -7.60 -26.02 -13.12
N VAL A 329 -8.83 -25.78 -12.65
CA VAL A 329 -9.40 -26.49 -11.49
C VAL A 329 -9.48 -27.99 -11.74
N GLN A 330 -9.88 -28.43 -12.92
CA GLN A 330 -9.89 -29.85 -13.29
C GLN A 330 -8.47 -30.45 -13.27
N GLN A 331 -7.48 -29.75 -13.84
CA GLN A 331 -6.11 -30.23 -13.92
C GLN A 331 -5.44 -30.34 -12.54
N TYR A 332 -5.64 -29.35 -11.67
CA TYR A 332 -4.93 -29.26 -10.39
C TYR A 332 -5.69 -29.88 -9.21
N LEU A 333 -7.02 -29.85 -9.23
CA LEU A 333 -7.87 -30.36 -8.14
C LEU A 333 -8.71 -31.59 -8.53
N GLY A 334 -8.78 -31.93 -9.82
CA GLY A 334 -9.53 -33.10 -10.31
C GLY A 334 -11.05 -32.90 -10.37
N VAL A 335 -11.55 -31.67 -10.20
CA VAL A 335 -12.98 -31.36 -10.23
C VAL A 335 -13.37 -30.80 -11.60
N ASP A 336 -14.25 -31.51 -12.31
CA ASP A 336 -14.79 -31.07 -13.59
C ASP A 336 -16.07 -30.25 -13.39
N PHE A 337 -15.93 -28.93 -13.22
CA PHE A 337 -17.07 -28.03 -13.05
C PHE A 337 -17.95 -27.95 -14.29
N MET A 338 -17.44 -28.25 -15.48
CA MET A 338 -18.24 -28.21 -16.71
C MET A 338 -19.24 -29.37 -16.79
N ALA A 339 -19.01 -30.44 -16.01
CA ALA A 339 -19.92 -31.58 -15.86
C ALA A 339 -20.92 -31.41 -14.70
N ILE A 340 -20.91 -30.27 -14.00
CA ILE A 340 -21.80 -29.98 -12.86
C ILE A 340 -22.88 -28.99 -13.31
N ASP A 341 -24.14 -29.39 -13.11
CA ASP A 341 -25.32 -28.65 -13.59
C ASP A 341 -26.15 -27.98 -12.47
N SER A 342 -25.73 -28.06 -11.21
CA SER A 342 -26.42 -27.41 -10.09
C SER A 342 -25.47 -26.75 -9.11
N ASP A 343 -25.95 -25.68 -8.48
CA ASP A 343 -25.22 -24.90 -7.47
C ASP A 343 -24.88 -25.76 -6.25
N GLU A 344 -25.81 -26.58 -5.76
CA GLU A 344 -25.60 -27.43 -4.60
C GLU A 344 -24.51 -28.48 -4.86
N ALA A 345 -24.50 -29.07 -6.06
CA ALA A 345 -23.48 -30.05 -6.45
C ALA A 345 -22.11 -29.38 -6.62
N ALA A 346 -22.06 -28.15 -7.14
CA ALA A 346 -20.82 -27.39 -7.29
C ALA A 346 -20.21 -27.02 -5.93
N VAL A 347 -21.03 -26.51 -5.01
CA VAL A 347 -20.60 -26.19 -3.64
C VAL A 347 -20.15 -27.46 -2.90
N ALA A 348 -20.86 -28.57 -3.06
CA ALA A 348 -20.46 -29.85 -2.48
C ALA A 348 -19.12 -30.35 -3.04
N ALA A 349 -18.88 -30.19 -4.35
CA ALA A 349 -17.62 -30.56 -4.98
C ALA A 349 -16.45 -29.68 -4.48
N ALA A 350 -16.65 -28.36 -4.39
CA ALA A 350 -15.67 -27.43 -3.84
C ALA A 350 -15.31 -27.78 -2.37
N LYS A 351 -16.32 -27.97 -1.52
CA LYS A 351 -16.11 -28.43 -0.13
C LYS A 351 -15.42 -29.79 -0.06
N GLY A 352 -15.75 -30.70 -0.99
CA GLY A 352 -15.14 -32.03 -1.09
C GLY A 352 -13.63 -32.01 -1.36
N VAL A 353 -13.14 -30.98 -2.05
CA VAL A 353 -11.70 -30.74 -2.23
C VAL A 353 -11.12 -29.75 -1.21
N GLY A 354 -11.87 -29.43 -0.16
CA GLY A 354 -11.45 -28.64 1.00
C GLY A 354 -11.33 -27.15 0.73
N ILE A 355 -12.24 -26.58 -0.06
CA ILE A 355 -12.44 -25.14 -0.23
C ILE A 355 -13.37 -24.63 0.86
N ASP A 356 -13.03 -23.47 1.43
CA ASP A 356 -13.92 -22.77 2.35
C ASP A 356 -14.97 -21.99 1.56
N MET A 357 -16.24 -22.23 1.85
CA MET A 357 -17.37 -21.55 1.19
C MET A 357 -18.21 -20.77 2.21
N ASP A 358 -17.71 -20.58 3.43
CA ASP A 358 -18.41 -19.82 4.45
C ASP A 358 -18.41 -18.33 4.09
N GLY A 359 -19.59 -17.71 4.05
CA GLY A 359 -19.76 -16.31 3.62
C GLY A 359 -19.72 -16.09 2.10
N VAL A 360 -19.50 -17.14 1.31
CA VAL A 360 -19.53 -17.08 -0.17
C VAL A 360 -20.94 -17.36 -0.68
N GLU A 361 -21.41 -16.59 -1.67
CA GLU A 361 -22.71 -16.85 -2.32
C GLU A 361 -22.69 -18.27 -2.96
N PRO A 362 -23.61 -19.18 -2.61
CA PRO A 362 -23.48 -20.60 -2.94
C PRO A 362 -23.92 -20.89 -4.38
N THR A 363 -23.26 -20.29 -5.37
CA THR A 363 -23.52 -20.53 -6.81
C THR A 363 -22.43 -21.39 -7.43
N TRP A 364 -22.73 -22.00 -8.58
CA TRP A 364 -21.78 -22.74 -9.40
C TRP A 364 -20.54 -21.91 -9.74
N GLY A 365 -20.74 -20.63 -10.09
CA GLY A 365 -19.67 -19.73 -10.50
C GLY A 365 -18.75 -19.37 -9.34
N HIS A 366 -19.30 -19.01 -8.18
CA HIS A 366 -18.48 -18.75 -6.98
C HIS A 366 -17.72 -20.01 -6.54
N ALA A 367 -18.35 -21.19 -6.55
CA ALA A 367 -17.66 -22.43 -6.20
C ALA A 367 -16.47 -22.74 -7.13
N LEU A 368 -16.60 -22.48 -8.43
CA LEU A 368 -15.48 -22.60 -9.38
C LEU A 368 -14.38 -21.58 -9.09
N TYR A 369 -14.75 -20.31 -8.86
CA TYR A 369 -13.82 -19.23 -8.55
C TYR A 369 -13.03 -19.52 -7.27
N GLU A 370 -13.70 -19.88 -6.17
CA GLU A 370 -13.05 -20.18 -4.89
C GLU A 370 -12.12 -21.40 -4.97
N CYS A 371 -12.47 -22.41 -5.78
CA CYS A 371 -11.55 -23.51 -6.07
C CYS A 371 -10.25 -23.01 -6.70
N PHE A 372 -10.35 -22.05 -7.62
CA PHE A 372 -9.19 -21.47 -8.27
C PHE A 372 -8.38 -20.58 -7.31
N ASP A 373 -9.03 -19.59 -6.68
CA ASP A 373 -8.42 -18.57 -5.83
C ASP A 373 -7.68 -19.19 -4.62
N GLN A 374 -8.37 -20.04 -3.86
CA GLN A 374 -7.80 -20.58 -2.61
C GLN A 374 -6.72 -21.65 -2.83
N LYS A 375 -6.66 -22.30 -4.00
CA LYS A 375 -5.77 -23.46 -4.21
C LYS A 375 -5.00 -23.48 -5.53
N VAL A 376 -5.60 -23.11 -6.65
CA VAL A 376 -4.94 -23.24 -7.97
C VAL A 376 -3.98 -22.09 -8.22
N GLU A 377 -4.32 -20.84 -7.86
CA GLU A 377 -3.46 -19.67 -8.05
C GLU A 377 -2.05 -19.92 -7.51
N GLY A 378 -1.96 -20.46 -6.28
CA GLY A 378 -0.69 -20.76 -5.60
C GLY A 378 0.20 -21.80 -6.31
N MET A 379 -0.30 -22.47 -7.35
CA MET A 379 0.43 -23.47 -8.14
C MET A 379 0.96 -22.92 -9.47
N LEU A 380 0.54 -21.72 -9.90
CA LEU A 380 0.90 -21.15 -11.21
C LEU A 380 2.26 -20.43 -11.16
N ILE A 381 3.32 -21.10 -11.61
CA ILE A 381 4.69 -20.54 -11.61
C ILE A 381 5.04 -19.84 -12.92
N GLN A 382 4.93 -20.54 -14.05
CA GLN A 382 5.18 -19.97 -15.38
C GLN A 382 4.03 -19.06 -15.80
N PRO A 383 4.26 -18.11 -16.73
CA PRO A 383 3.20 -17.26 -17.24
C PRO A 383 2.05 -18.09 -17.80
N THR A 384 0.86 -17.89 -17.26
CA THR A 384 -0.34 -18.65 -17.63
C THR A 384 -1.52 -17.70 -17.70
N PHE A 385 -2.17 -17.64 -18.85
CA PHE A 385 -3.46 -16.97 -18.99
C PHE A 385 -4.56 -17.90 -18.47
N ILE A 386 -5.27 -17.45 -17.44
CA ILE A 386 -6.48 -18.11 -16.94
C ILE A 386 -7.68 -17.37 -17.52
N THR A 387 -8.48 -18.08 -18.30
CA THR A 387 -9.55 -17.52 -19.15
C THR A 387 -10.92 -18.02 -18.69
N MET A 388 -11.98 -17.44 -19.26
CA MET A 388 -13.36 -17.91 -19.07
C MET A 388 -13.80 -17.88 -17.60
N HIS A 389 -13.68 -16.71 -16.97
CA HIS A 389 -14.11 -16.51 -15.59
C HIS A 389 -15.65 -16.59 -15.48
N PRO A 390 -16.19 -17.09 -14.36
CA PRO A 390 -17.63 -17.06 -14.10
C PRO A 390 -18.20 -15.64 -14.15
N VAL A 391 -19.47 -15.54 -14.60
CA VAL A 391 -20.19 -14.25 -14.67
C VAL A 391 -20.41 -13.63 -13.29
N ASP A 392 -20.53 -14.47 -12.26
CA ASP A 392 -20.75 -14.08 -10.86
C ASP A 392 -19.68 -13.09 -10.35
N VAL A 393 -18.43 -13.27 -10.76
CA VAL A 393 -17.26 -12.47 -10.35
C VAL A 393 -16.78 -11.48 -11.43
N SER A 394 -17.57 -11.28 -12.48
CA SER A 394 -17.14 -10.54 -13.68
C SER A 394 -18.20 -9.50 -14.12
N PRO A 395 -18.47 -8.47 -13.31
CA PRO A 395 -19.61 -7.56 -13.50
C PRO A 395 -19.51 -6.64 -14.73
N LEU A 396 -18.32 -6.50 -15.33
CA LEU A 396 -18.06 -5.63 -16.48
C LEU A 396 -17.66 -6.40 -17.75
N ALA A 397 -17.50 -7.72 -17.65
CA ALA A 397 -17.07 -8.57 -18.76
C ALA A 397 -18.27 -9.14 -19.54
N LYS A 398 -18.11 -9.22 -20.86
CA LYS A 398 -19.12 -9.79 -21.76
C LYS A 398 -19.28 -11.29 -21.51
N ARG A 399 -20.53 -11.77 -21.49
CA ARG A 399 -20.82 -13.21 -21.41
C ARG A 399 -20.30 -13.92 -22.65
N SER A 400 -19.81 -15.14 -22.47
CA SER A 400 -19.53 -16.03 -23.60
C SER A 400 -20.82 -16.37 -24.32
N ALA A 401 -20.78 -16.31 -25.65
CA ALA A 401 -21.90 -16.74 -26.49
C ALA A 401 -22.12 -18.27 -26.45
N GLN A 402 -21.10 -19.05 -26.05
CA GLN A 402 -21.16 -20.51 -26.01
C GLN A 402 -21.72 -21.02 -24.67
N ASP A 403 -21.32 -20.41 -23.55
CA ASP A 403 -21.83 -20.72 -22.22
C ASP A 403 -22.03 -19.44 -21.40
N PRO A 404 -23.29 -18.99 -21.19
CA PRO A 404 -23.59 -17.71 -20.55
C PRO A 404 -23.32 -17.69 -19.05
N ARG A 405 -22.92 -18.83 -18.44
CA ARG A 405 -22.38 -18.87 -17.07
C ARG A 405 -20.97 -18.27 -16.98
N LEU A 406 -20.27 -18.18 -18.12
CA LEU A 406 -18.90 -17.72 -18.25
C LEU A 406 -18.83 -16.37 -18.97
N THR A 407 -17.69 -15.70 -18.80
CA THR A 407 -17.38 -14.43 -19.47
C THR A 407 -16.09 -14.54 -20.26
N GLU A 408 -15.98 -13.76 -21.34
CA GLU A 408 -14.74 -13.62 -22.12
C GLU A 408 -13.75 -12.73 -21.37
N ARG A 409 -13.28 -13.23 -20.22
CA ARG A 409 -12.32 -12.58 -19.32
C ARG A 409 -11.10 -13.45 -19.13
N PHE A 410 -9.92 -12.85 -19.04
CA PHE A 410 -8.72 -13.50 -18.58
C PHE A 410 -7.98 -12.70 -17.52
N GLU A 411 -7.18 -13.43 -16.75
CA GLU A 411 -6.13 -12.89 -15.90
C GLU A 411 -4.82 -13.57 -16.24
N LEU A 412 -3.71 -12.82 -16.21
CA LEU A 412 -2.38 -13.38 -16.38
C LEU A 412 -1.77 -13.65 -15.01
N PHE A 413 -1.43 -14.91 -14.72
CA PHE A 413 -0.70 -15.28 -13.52
C PHE A 413 0.75 -15.61 -13.85
N ILE A 414 1.69 -15.04 -13.07
CA ILE A 414 3.10 -15.40 -13.10
C ILE A 414 3.57 -15.51 -11.66
N CYS A 415 4.18 -16.64 -11.29
CA CYS A 415 4.69 -16.89 -9.94
C CYS A 415 3.68 -16.54 -8.84
N ARG A 416 2.50 -17.17 -8.91
CA ARG A 416 1.42 -17.09 -7.90
C ARG A 416 0.94 -15.65 -7.69
N SER A 417 0.98 -14.84 -8.74
CA SER A 417 0.63 -13.42 -8.68
C SER A 417 -0.07 -13.02 -9.97
N GLU A 418 -1.25 -12.44 -9.83
CA GLU A 418 -1.99 -11.78 -10.91
C GLU A 418 -1.20 -10.56 -11.41
N MET A 419 -0.94 -10.50 -12.71
CA MET A 419 -0.15 -9.45 -13.37
C MET A 419 -1.02 -8.44 -14.11
N GLY A 420 -2.23 -8.85 -14.46
CA GLY A 420 -3.22 -8.02 -15.11
C GLY A 420 -4.50 -8.80 -15.40
N ASN A 421 -5.55 -8.05 -15.66
CA ASN A 421 -6.92 -8.50 -15.87
C ASN A 421 -7.47 -7.85 -17.15
N ALA A 422 -8.22 -8.59 -17.94
CA ALA A 422 -8.69 -8.14 -19.24
C ALA A 422 -9.93 -8.91 -19.70
N PHE A 423 -10.73 -8.29 -20.55
CA PHE A 423 -11.95 -8.92 -21.05
C PHE A 423 -12.45 -8.30 -22.35
N SER A 424 -13.30 -9.06 -23.05
CA SER A 424 -14.21 -8.49 -24.04
C SER A 424 -15.23 -7.65 -23.29
N GLU A 425 -15.34 -6.39 -23.65
CA GLU A 425 -16.10 -5.43 -22.88
C GLU A 425 -17.61 -5.64 -22.97
N LEU A 426 -18.28 -5.60 -21.82
CA LEU A 426 -19.74 -5.60 -21.79
C LEU A 426 -20.25 -4.28 -22.37
N ASN A 427 -20.81 -4.37 -23.58
CA ASN A 427 -21.32 -3.23 -24.33
C ASN A 427 -22.86 -3.23 -24.46
N ASP A 428 -23.55 -4.14 -23.78
CA ASP A 428 -25.01 -4.14 -23.67
C ASP A 428 -25.43 -3.28 -22.46
N PRO A 429 -26.05 -2.10 -22.67
CA PRO A 429 -26.45 -1.22 -21.57
C PRO A 429 -27.52 -1.83 -20.67
N ILE A 430 -28.36 -2.74 -21.20
CA ILE A 430 -29.44 -3.38 -20.44
C ILE A 430 -28.84 -4.40 -19.45
N ASP A 431 -27.93 -5.25 -19.92
CA ASP A 431 -27.20 -6.19 -19.04
C ASP A 431 -26.33 -5.41 -18.04
N GLN A 432 -25.59 -4.39 -18.49
CA GLN A 432 -24.73 -3.62 -17.60
C GLN A 432 -25.53 -2.95 -16.46
N LYS A 433 -26.72 -2.41 -16.76
CA LYS A 433 -27.61 -1.82 -15.75
C LYS A 433 -28.08 -2.85 -14.73
N GLN A 434 -28.44 -4.07 -15.16
CA GLN A 434 -28.82 -5.15 -14.26
C GLN A 434 -27.66 -5.56 -13.33
N ARG A 435 -26.43 -5.60 -13.85
CA ARG A 435 -25.24 -5.91 -13.04
C ARG A 435 -24.92 -4.83 -12.02
N PHE A 436 -25.05 -3.56 -12.38
CA PHE A 436 -24.93 -2.46 -11.42
C PHE A 436 -26.03 -2.47 -10.37
N GLN A 437 -27.26 -2.85 -10.72
CA GLN A 437 -28.33 -3.04 -9.73
C GLN A 437 -27.97 -4.12 -8.70
N LYS A 438 -27.44 -5.27 -9.15
CA LYS A 438 -26.92 -6.30 -8.23
C LYS A 438 -25.82 -5.76 -7.32
N GLN A 439 -24.89 -4.97 -7.84
CA GLN A 439 -23.83 -4.34 -7.03
C GLN A 439 -24.37 -3.36 -5.98
N VAL A 440 -25.39 -2.56 -6.34
CA VAL A 440 -26.06 -1.66 -5.38
C VAL A 440 -26.78 -2.46 -4.28
N GLU A 441 -27.41 -3.59 -4.63
CA GLU A 441 -28.04 -4.49 -3.65
C GLU A 441 -27.01 -5.10 -2.68
N LEU A 442 -25.86 -5.57 -3.20
CA LEU A 442 -24.76 -6.07 -2.38
C LEU A 442 -24.22 -4.99 -1.43
N ARG A 443 -24.03 -3.76 -1.95
CA ARG A 443 -23.59 -2.63 -1.14
C ARG A 443 -24.57 -2.27 -0.04
N ALA A 444 -25.88 -2.27 -0.35
CA ALA A 444 -26.93 -2.06 0.65
C ALA A 444 -26.98 -3.20 1.68
N GLY A 445 -26.52 -4.40 1.32
CA GLY A 445 -26.33 -5.55 2.21
C GLY A 445 -25.05 -5.51 3.06
N GLY A 446 -24.23 -4.45 2.96
CA GLY A 446 -23.03 -4.25 3.78
C GLY A 446 -21.70 -4.54 3.08
N ASP A 447 -21.70 -4.86 1.78
CA ASP A 447 -20.47 -4.98 1.01
C ASP A 447 -19.87 -3.59 0.68
N GLU A 448 -18.85 -3.18 1.43
CA GLU A 448 -18.19 -1.88 1.26
C GLU A 448 -17.32 -1.78 -0.01
N GLU A 449 -17.07 -2.89 -0.72
CA GLU A 449 -16.28 -2.94 -1.95
C GLU A 449 -17.14 -2.92 -3.22
N ALA A 450 -18.43 -3.22 -3.08
CA ALA A 450 -19.39 -3.20 -4.17
C ALA A 450 -19.56 -1.80 -4.81
N GLY A 451 -19.66 -1.79 -6.14
CA GLY A 451 -19.71 -0.58 -6.95
C GLY A 451 -20.97 0.28 -6.74
N MET A 452 -20.88 1.56 -7.09
CA MET A 452 -22.04 2.47 -7.13
C MET A 452 -22.74 2.41 -8.49
N MET A 453 -24.02 2.79 -8.56
CA MET A 453 -24.70 3.02 -9.84
C MET A 453 -24.09 4.23 -10.55
N ASP A 454 -23.61 4.03 -11.78
CA ASP A 454 -23.18 5.09 -12.68
C ASP A 454 -24.18 5.27 -13.83
N GLU A 455 -25.24 6.06 -13.60
CA GLU A 455 -26.25 6.33 -14.63
C GLU A 455 -25.66 7.05 -15.86
N ASP A 456 -24.61 7.86 -15.69
CA ASP A 456 -23.95 8.53 -16.81
C ASP A 456 -23.18 7.52 -17.69
N TYR A 457 -22.55 6.51 -17.09
CA TYR A 457 -21.92 5.43 -17.84
C TYR A 457 -22.94 4.58 -18.58
N ILE A 458 -24.08 4.26 -17.95
CA ILE A 458 -25.19 3.57 -18.65
C ILE A 458 -25.66 4.41 -19.84
N ASN A 459 -25.87 5.72 -19.66
CA ASN A 459 -26.24 6.62 -20.76
C ASN A 459 -25.19 6.60 -21.88
N ALA A 460 -23.89 6.57 -21.55
CA ALA A 460 -22.83 6.47 -22.56
C ALA A 460 -22.92 5.15 -23.35
N LEU A 461 -23.16 4.02 -22.68
CA LEU A 461 -23.37 2.74 -23.36
C LEU A 461 -24.61 2.73 -24.26
N GLU A 462 -25.67 3.46 -23.90
CA GLU A 462 -26.87 3.63 -24.73
C GLU A 462 -26.61 4.43 -26.02
N TYR A 463 -25.61 5.30 -26.05
CA TYR A 463 -25.12 5.92 -27.31
C TYR A 463 -24.34 4.94 -28.18
N GLY A 464 -23.84 3.85 -27.60
CA GLY A 464 -23.19 2.74 -28.30
C GLY A 464 -21.69 2.64 -28.03
N LEU A 465 -21.31 1.64 -27.22
CA LEU A 465 -19.94 1.17 -27.13
C LEU A 465 -19.73 0.07 -28.21
N PRO A 466 -18.80 0.22 -29.17
CA PRO A 466 -18.47 -0.87 -30.09
C PRO A 466 -17.95 -2.10 -29.33
N PRO A 467 -17.96 -3.31 -29.94
CA PRO A 467 -17.18 -4.43 -29.41
C PRO A 467 -15.76 -3.93 -29.11
N THR A 468 -15.25 -4.18 -27.91
CA THR A 468 -14.01 -3.60 -27.42
C THR A 468 -13.29 -4.64 -26.58
N GLY A 469 -11.97 -4.70 -26.68
CA GLY A 469 -11.12 -5.41 -25.73
C GLY A 469 -10.48 -4.41 -24.78
N GLY A 470 -10.54 -4.67 -23.47
CA GLY A 470 -9.83 -3.88 -22.48
C GLY A 470 -8.86 -4.71 -21.67
N LEU A 471 -7.79 -4.04 -21.22
CA LEU A 471 -6.69 -4.66 -20.49
C LEU A 471 -6.14 -3.70 -19.43
N GLY A 472 -6.12 -4.17 -18.19
CA GLY A 472 -5.43 -3.55 -17.06
C GLY A 472 -4.19 -4.33 -16.66
N ILE A 473 -3.04 -3.67 -16.53
CA ILE A 473 -1.77 -4.28 -16.11
C ILE A 473 -1.25 -3.58 -14.86
N GLY A 474 -0.89 -4.37 -13.85
CA GLY A 474 -0.19 -3.89 -12.66
C GLY A 474 1.28 -3.59 -12.97
N ILE A 475 1.62 -2.33 -13.21
CA ILE A 475 3.01 -1.92 -13.55
C ILE A 475 3.96 -2.27 -12.41
N ASP A 476 3.56 -2.05 -11.16
CA ASP A 476 4.42 -2.35 -10.01
C ASP A 476 4.76 -3.85 -9.94
N ARG A 477 3.79 -4.74 -10.13
CA ARG A 477 4.00 -6.21 -10.11
C ARG A 477 4.89 -6.67 -11.27
N CYS A 478 4.69 -6.13 -12.48
CA CYS A 478 5.57 -6.41 -13.62
C CYS A 478 7.03 -5.96 -13.36
N VAL A 479 7.21 -4.80 -12.72
CA VAL A 479 8.55 -4.31 -12.36
C VAL A 479 9.15 -5.16 -11.24
N MET A 480 8.37 -5.64 -10.27
CA MET A 480 8.84 -6.59 -9.26
C MET A 480 9.43 -7.85 -9.92
N LEU A 481 8.71 -8.44 -10.87
CA LEU A 481 9.16 -9.58 -11.67
C LEU A 481 10.49 -9.30 -12.40
N LEU A 482 10.57 -8.20 -13.16
CA LEU A 482 11.78 -7.87 -13.94
C LEU A 482 12.99 -7.48 -13.09
N THR A 483 12.77 -7.09 -11.84
CA THR A 483 13.84 -6.71 -10.91
C THR A 483 14.20 -7.83 -9.93
N GLY A 484 13.40 -8.89 -9.85
CA GLY A 484 13.52 -9.94 -8.83
C GLY A 484 13.17 -9.44 -7.42
N ALA A 485 12.34 -8.39 -7.31
CA ALA A 485 11.99 -7.79 -6.03
C ALA A 485 10.78 -8.50 -5.39
N ASP A 486 10.94 -9.00 -4.17
CA ASP A 486 9.90 -9.76 -3.46
C ASP A 486 8.84 -8.89 -2.77
N SER A 487 9.05 -7.56 -2.74
CA SER A 487 8.08 -6.61 -2.18
C SER A 487 7.83 -5.44 -3.12
N ILE A 488 6.57 -5.04 -3.26
CA ILE A 488 6.15 -3.85 -4.00
C ILE A 488 6.85 -2.58 -3.47
N ARG A 489 7.20 -2.58 -2.19
CA ARG A 489 7.95 -1.50 -1.53
C ARG A 489 9.37 -1.34 -2.07
N ASP A 490 9.94 -2.33 -2.73
CA ASP A 490 11.25 -2.24 -3.38
C ASP A 490 11.19 -1.61 -4.78
N VAL A 491 9.98 -1.43 -5.34
CA VAL A 491 9.76 -0.84 -6.66
C VAL A 491 8.93 0.46 -6.61
N ILE A 492 8.53 0.90 -5.41
CA ILE A 492 7.96 2.22 -5.11
C ILE A 492 9.00 3.05 -4.35
N LEU A 493 9.30 4.26 -4.84
CA LEU A 493 10.32 5.12 -4.22
C LEU A 493 9.96 5.46 -2.77
N PHE A 494 8.71 5.83 -2.53
CA PHE A 494 8.19 6.20 -1.22
C PHE A 494 6.90 5.40 -0.96
N PRO A 495 7.00 4.14 -0.52
CA PRO A 495 5.82 3.34 -0.21
C PRO A 495 5.12 3.89 1.02
N THR A 496 3.83 3.60 1.15
CA THR A 496 3.07 4.01 2.34
C THR A 496 3.59 3.25 3.56
N MET A 497 3.88 3.98 4.64
CA MET A 497 4.43 3.42 5.87
C MET A 497 3.53 3.77 7.05
N LYS A 498 3.40 2.84 8.00
CA LYS A 498 2.78 3.15 9.30
C LYS A 498 3.55 4.30 9.98
N PRO A 499 2.89 5.28 10.61
CA PRO A 499 3.60 6.33 11.37
C PRO A 499 4.46 5.74 12.49
N LEU A 500 5.59 6.39 12.82
CA LEU A 500 6.50 5.94 13.91
C LEU A 500 5.93 6.23 15.30
N ASP A 501 5.17 7.33 15.44
CA ASP A 501 4.62 7.79 16.72
C ASP A 501 3.16 7.38 16.92
N SER A 502 2.72 6.25 16.36
CA SER A 502 1.36 5.74 16.59
C SER A 502 1.20 5.11 17.98
N ALA A 503 1.56 5.86 19.03
CA ALA A 503 0.69 5.96 20.19
C ALA A 503 -0.43 6.93 19.79
N LYS A 504 -1.61 6.37 19.47
CA LYS A 504 -2.91 7.05 19.24
C LYS A 504 -2.81 8.58 19.05
N LYS A 505 -2.41 9.01 17.86
CA LYS A 505 -2.87 10.29 17.32
C LYS A 505 -3.99 9.96 16.36
N GLU A 506 -5.23 10.09 16.83
CA GLU A 506 -6.36 10.27 15.93
C GLU A 506 -6.02 11.44 15.01
N ASN A 507 -6.13 11.23 13.70
CA ASN A 507 -6.03 12.29 12.72
C ASN A 507 -7.19 13.27 12.93
N SER A 508 -7.02 14.24 13.82
CA SER A 508 -7.84 15.44 13.83
C SER A 508 -7.37 16.33 12.69
N VAL A 509 -8.06 16.27 11.55
CA VAL A 509 -8.06 17.40 10.63
C VAL A 509 -8.76 18.53 11.38
N ASN A 510 -8.02 19.57 11.74
CA ASN A 510 -8.54 20.78 12.37
C ASN A 510 -9.50 21.48 11.39
N SER A 511 -10.80 21.25 11.54
CA SER A 511 -11.85 22.11 11.00
C SER A 511 -12.23 23.15 12.05
N GLU A 512 -11.41 24.19 12.22
CA GLU A 512 -11.87 25.43 12.86
C GLU A 512 -12.23 26.43 11.76
N GLY A 513 -13.53 26.73 11.64
CA GLY A 513 -13.98 28.01 11.08
C GLY A 513 -14.78 28.00 9.76
N ALA A 514 -15.79 27.15 9.60
CA ALA A 514 -17.02 27.50 8.87
C ALA A 514 -18.12 26.52 9.30
N ALA A 515 -19.32 27.04 9.58
CA ALA A 515 -20.44 26.26 10.10
C ALA A 515 -20.74 25.04 9.21
N ALA A 516 -20.62 23.84 9.77
CA ALA A 516 -20.99 22.59 9.12
C ALA A 516 -22.50 22.58 8.82
N PRO A 517 -22.95 22.18 7.62
CA PRO A 517 -24.29 21.66 7.45
C PRO A 517 -24.40 20.37 8.28
N LYS A 518 -25.54 20.20 8.96
CA LYS A 518 -25.83 19.00 9.75
C LYS A 518 -25.72 17.75 8.86
N PRO A 519 -25.16 16.63 9.35
CA PRO A 519 -25.25 15.37 8.63
C PRO A 519 -26.73 15.02 8.45
N VAL A 520 -27.15 14.78 7.21
CA VAL A 520 -28.41 14.07 6.97
C VAL A 520 -28.17 12.65 7.42
N ALA A 521 -28.80 12.27 8.53
CA ALA A 521 -28.73 10.93 9.08
C ALA A 521 -29.08 9.90 7.99
N GLU A 522 -28.21 8.90 7.82
CA GLU A 522 -28.60 7.63 7.22
C GLU A 522 -29.88 7.17 7.90
N LYS A 523 -30.92 6.94 7.12
CA LYS A 523 -32.08 6.21 7.62
C LYS A 523 -31.64 4.77 7.80
N VAL A 524 -31.19 4.44 9.01
CA VAL A 524 -31.16 3.05 9.48
C VAL A 524 -32.59 2.52 9.36
N ASP A 525 -32.79 1.48 8.54
CA ASP A 525 -34.10 0.86 8.39
C ASP A 525 -34.38 -0.05 9.58
N PHE A 526 -35.19 0.44 10.53
CA PHE A 526 -35.64 -0.31 11.69
C PHE A 526 -36.86 -1.19 11.42
N SER A 527 -37.27 -1.38 10.15
CA SER A 527 -38.49 -2.12 9.78
C SER A 527 -38.55 -3.56 10.28
N GLN A 528 -37.39 -4.17 10.54
CA GLN A 528 -37.24 -5.55 11.02
C GLN A 528 -36.83 -5.64 12.50
N VAL A 529 -36.70 -4.49 13.20
CA VAL A 529 -36.30 -4.43 14.60
C VAL A 529 -37.53 -4.45 15.50
N LYS A 530 -37.58 -5.41 16.43
CA LYS A 530 -38.56 -5.41 17.52
C LYS A 530 -37.90 -4.88 18.79
N ILE A 531 -38.58 -3.95 19.47
CA ILE A 531 -38.16 -3.37 20.74
C ILE A 531 -39.18 -3.79 21.81
N GLU A 532 -38.71 -4.02 23.04
CA GLU A 532 -39.60 -4.28 24.17
C GLU A 532 -40.63 -3.15 24.34
N PRO A 533 -41.89 -3.48 24.69
CA PRO A 533 -42.91 -2.47 24.93
C PRO A 533 -42.49 -1.56 26.10
N LEU A 534 -42.88 -0.29 26.02
CA LEU A 534 -42.66 0.65 27.12
C LEU A 534 -43.33 0.12 28.40
N PHE A 535 -42.65 0.29 29.54
CA PHE A 535 -43.27 0.02 30.83
C PHE A 535 -44.52 0.90 31.01
N GLU A 536 -45.65 0.27 31.35
CA GLU A 536 -46.93 0.96 31.53
C GLU A 536 -46.95 1.84 32.80
N GLU A 537 -46.10 1.52 33.77
CA GLU A 537 -45.95 2.28 35.02
C GLU A 537 -45.03 3.49 34.82
N MET A 538 -45.55 4.68 35.10
CA MET A 538 -44.76 5.91 35.06
C MET A 538 -43.88 6.01 36.31
N VAL A 539 -42.57 6.22 36.13
CA VAL A 539 -41.66 6.57 37.23
C VAL A 539 -41.79 8.06 37.56
N ASP A 540 -41.98 8.39 38.83
CA ASP A 540 -42.00 9.79 39.27
C ASP A 540 -40.57 10.39 39.30
N PHE A 541 -40.48 11.71 39.14
CA PHE A 541 -39.20 12.41 39.06
C PHE A 541 -38.35 12.23 40.31
N ASP A 542 -38.95 12.23 41.50
CA ASP A 542 -38.21 12.07 42.75
C ASP A 542 -37.62 10.66 42.90
N THR A 543 -38.31 9.65 42.36
CA THR A 543 -37.82 8.27 42.31
C THR A 543 -36.70 8.12 41.27
N PHE A 544 -36.85 8.70 40.07
CA PHE A 544 -35.79 8.66 39.05
C PHE A 544 -34.54 9.41 39.50
N ALA A 545 -34.69 10.63 40.03
CA ALA A 545 -33.58 11.48 40.46
C ALA A 545 -32.76 10.91 41.62
N LYS A 546 -33.29 9.90 42.34
CA LYS A 546 -32.54 9.14 43.35
C LYS A 546 -31.55 8.15 42.74
N SER A 547 -31.68 7.78 41.47
CA SER A 547 -30.73 6.90 40.79
C SER A 547 -29.47 7.68 40.40
N ASP A 548 -28.29 7.20 40.80
CA ASP A 548 -27.02 7.86 40.50
C ASP A 548 -26.33 7.17 39.33
N PHE A 549 -26.49 7.75 38.14
CA PHE A 549 -25.84 7.30 36.93
C PHE A 549 -24.47 7.97 36.78
N ARG A 550 -23.43 7.16 36.55
CA ARG A 550 -22.05 7.63 36.38
C ARG A 550 -21.40 7.02 35.15
N ALA A 551 -20.52 7.81 34.53
CA ALA A 551 -19.49 7.28 33.66
C ALA A 551 -18.46 6.55 34.55
N VAL A 552 -18.18 5.28 34.23
CA VAL A 552 -17.28 4.42 34.99
C VAL A 552 -16.18 3.89 34.07
N LYS A 553 -14.93 3.92 34.53
CA LYS A 553 -13.81 3.34 33.79
C LYS A 553 -13.69 1.87 34.11
N ILE A 554 -13.59 1.03 33.09
CA ILE A 554 -13.38 -0.40 33.24
C ILE A 554 -11.87 -0.64 33.44
N GLU A 555 -11.46 -0.94 34.67
CA GLU A 555 -10.06 -1.20 35.00
C GLU A 555 -9.68 -2.67 34.83
N ALA A 556 -10.63 -3.58 35.11
CA ALA A 556 -10.48 -5.00 34.85
C ALA A 556 -11.84 -5.63 34.50
N CYS A 557 -11.79 -6.66 33.66
CA CYS A 557 -12.93 -7.50 33.33
C CYS A 557 -12.48 -8.97 33.35
N GLU A 558 -13.24 -9.84 34.01
CA GLU A 558 -12.90 -11.26 34.18
C GLU A 558 -14.13 -12.14 33.99
N VAL A 559 -13.96 -13.32 33.40
CA VAL A 559 -15.04 -14.33 33.33
C VAL A 559 -15.32 -14.88 34.73
N VAL A 560 -16.60 -14.94 35.12
CA VAL A 560 -16.99 -15.48 36.43
C VAL A 560 -16.90 -17.02 36.41
N PRO A 561 -16.07 -17.65 37.27
CA PRO A 561 -15.94 -19.09 37.29
C PRO A 561 -17.28 -19.80 37.50
N LYS A 562 -17.56 -20.84 36.69
CA LYS A 562 -18.81 -21.63 36.68
C LYS A 562 -20.05 -20.89 36.16
N SER A 563 -19.92 -19.69 35.60
CA SER A 563 -20.98 -19.03 34.82
C SER A 563 -20.60 -18.98 33.34
N LYS A 564 -21.54 -19.29 32.44
CA LYS A 564 -21.35 -19.09 30.99
C LYS A 564 -21.75 -17.69 30.53
N LYS A 565 -22.45 -16.92 31.37
CA LYS A 565 -23.09 -15.65 30.97
C LYS A 565 -22.53 -14.41 31.65
N LEU A 566 -21.78 -14.55 32.74
CA LEU A 566 -21.41 -13.43 33.60
C LEU A 566 -19.96 -13.02 33.42
N LEU A 567 -19.77 -11.72 33.18
CA LEU A 567 -18.49 -11.01 33.33
C LEU A 567 -18.49 -10.23 34.65
N LYS A 568 -17.34 -10.21 35.32
CA LYS A 568 -17.07 -9.45 36.53
C LYS A 568 -16.22 -8.24 36.17
N PHE A 569 -16.72 -7.06 36.47
CA PHE A 569 -16.07 -5.79 36.22
C PHE A 569 -15.48 -5.22 37.52
N THR A 570 -14.26 -4.71 37.43
CA THR A 570 -13.68 -3.79 38.42
C THR A 570 -13.68 -2.39 37.80
N LEU A 571 -14.41 -1.49 38.44
CA LEU A 571 -14.74 -0.18 37.89
C LEU A 571 -14.21 0.95 38.76
N ASP A 572 -13.64 1.97 38.10
CA ASP A 572 -13.42 3.29 38.70
C ASP A 572 -14.66 4.16 38.45
N ASP A 573 -15.37 4.51 39.52
CA ASP A 573 -16.53 5.40 39.49
C ASP A 573 -16.22 6.83 39.97
N GLY A 574 -14.93 7.21 39.95
CA GLY A 574 -14.43 8.51 40.41
C GLY A 574 -14.30 8.60 41.93
N THR A 575 -14.45 7.49 42.65
CA THR A 575 -14.20 7.40 44.10
C THR A 575 -12.92 6.61 44.37
N GLU A 576 -12.39 6.70 45.60
CA GLU A 576 -11.18 5.96 46.01
C GLU A 576 -11.39 4.44 46.10
N ARG A 577 -12.64 3.97 46.03
CA ARG A 577 -12.94 2.53 46.03
C ARG A 577 -13.07 2.00 44.60
N ARG A 578 -12.77 0.72 44.41
CA ARG A 578 -13.06 0.00 43.18
C ARG A 578 -14.34 -0.78 43.31
N ARG A 579 -15.28 -0.49 42.42
CA ARG A 579 -16.62 -1.08 42.45
C ARG A 579 -16.65 -2.38 41.67
N THR A 580 -17.30 -3.38 42.24
CA THR A 580 -17.53 -4.66 41.54
C THR A 580 -18.95 -4.71 40.98
N ILE A 581 -19.09 -4.92 39.67
CA ILE A 581 -20.38 -5.17 39.02
C ILE A 581 -20.29 -6.46 38.22
N LEU A 582 -21.32 -7.32 38.32
CA LEU A 582 -21.47 -8.50 37.48
C LEU A 582 -22.51 -8.21 36.40
N SER A 583 -22.15 -8.45 35.14
CA SER A 583 -23.06 -8.23 34.00
C SER A 583 -23.19 -9.48 33.14
N GLY A 584 -24.41 -9.74 32.66
CA GLY A 584 -24.79 -10.92 31.88
C GLY A 584 -24.41 -10.88 30.41
N ILE A 585 -23.31 -10.22 30.05
CA ILE A 585 -22.99 -9.84 28.66
C ILE A 585 -21.86 -10.66 28.03
N HIS A 586 -21.46 -11.76 28.66
CA HIS A 586 -20.34 -12.60 28.19
C HIS A 586 -20.60 -13.24 26.81
N GLU A 587 -21.86 -13.44 26.41
CA GLU A 587 -22.19 -13.95 25.08
C GLU A 587 -21.97 -12.91 23.96
N TYR A 588 -21.73 -11.64 24.32
CA TYR A 588 -21.64 -10.50 23.38
C TYR A 588 -20.27 -9.80 23.38
N TYR A 589 -19.47 -9.96 24.43
CA TYR A 589 -18.19 -9.26 24.59
C TYR A 589 -17.15 -10.15 25.25
N GLU A 590 -15.92 -10.06 24.78
CA GLU A 590 -14.76 -10.67 25.43
C GLU A 590 -14.14 -9.69 26.46
N PRO A 591 -13.61 -10.18 27.59
CA PRO A 591 -13.06 -9.31 28.65
C PRO A 591 -12.03 -8.28 28.16
N GLU A 592 -11.15 -8.67 27.24
CA GLU A 592 -10.07 -7.84 26.72
C GLU A 592 -10.57 -6.65 25.91
N GLU A 593 -11.76 -6.73 25.32
CA GLU A 593 -12.38 -5.67 24.52
C GLU A 593 -12.90 -4.51 25.38
N LEU A 594 -13.20 -4.82 26.64
CA LEU A 594 -13.86 -3.90 27.58
C LEU A 594 -12.87 -3.18 28.50
N VAL A 595 -11.70 -3.76 28.76
CA VAL A 595 -10.69 -3.14 29.63
C VAL A 595 -10.19 -1.82 29.03
N GLY A 596 -10.22 -0.77 29.84
CA GLY A 596 -9.81 0.57 29.44
C GLY A 596 -10.89 1.38 28.71
N LYS A 597 -12.13 0.87 28.59
CA LYS A 597 -13.28 1.63 28.08
C LYS A 597 -14.01 2.39 29.20
N THR A 598 -14.75 3.42 28.84
CA THR A 598 -15.68 4.12 29.73
C THR A 598 -17.12 3.70 29.44
N ALA A 599 -17.83 3.19 30.44
CA ALA A 599 -19.23 2.73 30.33
C ALA A 599 -20.17 3.52 31.25
N ILE A 600 -21.48 3.35 31.08
CA ILE A 600 -22.49 3.93 31.98
C ILE A 600 -22.96 2.90 32.99
N ALA A 601 -23.00 3.28 34.26
CA ALA A 601 -23.52 2.45 35.34
C ALA A 601 -24.41 3.24 36.31
N ILE A 602 -25.40 2.56 36.90
CA ILE A 602 -26.03 3.03 38.14
C ILE A 602 -25.19 2.53 39.31
N VAL A 603 -24.68 3.46 40.11
CA VAL A 603 -23.66 3.18 41.13
C VAL A 603 -24.19 3.22 42.57
N ASN A 604 -25.49 3.43 42.76
CA ASN A 604 -26.12 3.53 44.09
C ASN A 604 -27.26 2.52 44.30
N LEU A 605 -27.28 1.42 43.54
CA LEU A 605 -28.16 0.29 43.83
C LEU A 605 -27.65 -0.49 45.07
N PRO A 606 -28.54 -1.04 45.90
CA PRO A 606 -28.16 -1.98 46.95
C PRO A 606 -27.41 -3.18 46.36
N PRO A 607 -26.33 -3.67 47.00
CA PRO A 607 -25.59 -4.81 46.49
C PRO A 607 -26.48 -6.06 46.35
N ARG A 608 -26.38 -6.74 45.21
CA ARG A 608 -27.10 -7.99 44.93
C ARG A 608 -26.10 -9.14 44.78
N LYS A 609 -26.27 -10.20 45.57
CA LYS A 609 -25.45 -11.42 45.44
C LYS A 609 -25.75 -12.14 44.13
N MET A 610 -24.72 -12.32 43.32
CA MET A 610 -24.75 -13.10 42.08
C MET A 610 -23.58 -14.07 42.10
N MET A 611 -23.86 -15.37 42.04
CA MET A 611 -22.83 -16.43 42.12
C MET A 611 -21.88 -16.30 43.33
N GLY A 612 -22.37 -15.75 44.45
CA GLY A 612 -21.59 -15.55 45.69
C GLY A 612 -20.74 -14.27 45.71
N ILE A 613 -20.78 -13.44 44.67
CA ILE A 613 -20.11 -12.14 44.60
C ILE A 613 -21.16 -11.03 44.71
N ASP A 614 -20.86 -9.99 45.49
CA ASP A 614 -21.74 -8.82 45.61
C ASP A 614 -21.58 -7.93 44.37
N SER A 615 -22.66 -7.77 43.58
CA SER A 615 -22.72 -6.80 42.48
C SER A 615 -23.27 -5.48 43.01
N GLU A 616 -22.43 -4.43 43.00
CA GLU A 616 -22.66 -3.16 43.68
C GLU A 616 -23.18 -2.06 42.73
N GLY A 617 -23.98 -2.45 41.74
CA GLY A 617 -24.50 -1.56 40.70
C GLY A 617 -24.97 -2.33 39.48
N MET A 618 -25.30 -1.59 38.42
CA MET A 618 -25.73 -2.15 37.15
C MET A 618 -25.12 -1.36 35.99
N LEU A 619 -24.48 -2.05 35.05
CA LEU A 619 -24.06 -1.48 33.76
C LEU A 619 -25.29 -1.35 32.84
N ILE A 620 -25.34 -0.28 32.06
CA ILE A 620 -26.49 -0.01 31.18
C ILE A 620 -26.18 -0.49 29.77
N SER A 621 -27.06 -1.31 29.23
CA SER A 621 -26.97 -1.84 27.87
C SER A 621 -28.31 -1.62 27.15
N ALA A 622 -28.26 -1.43 25.84
CA ALA A 622 -29.43 -1.39 24.97
C ALA A 622 -29.65 -2.78 24.35
N VAL A 623 -30.87 -3.28 24.39
CA VAL A 623 -31.25 -4.59 23.84
C VAL A 623 -32.27 -4.39 22.72
N HIS A 624 -32.17 -5.17 21.65
CA HIS A 624 -33.12 -5.20 20.55
C HIS A 624 -33.21 -6.62 19.97
N GLU A 625 -34.31 -6.94 19.28
CA GLU A 625 -34.43 -8.18 18.51
C GLU A 625 -34.43 -7.84 17.01
N GLU A 626 -33.51 -8.45 16.27
CA GLU A 626 -33.40 -8.31 14.82
C GLU A 626 -33.30 -9.70 14.17
N ASN A 627 -34.15 -9.97 13.17
CA ASN A 627 -34.20 -11.27 12.48
C ASN A 627 -34.36 -12.50 13.42
N GLY A 628 -35.05 -12.32 14.56
CA GLY A 628 -35.29 -13.39 15.54
C GLY A 628 -34.11 -13.72 16.46
N ARG A 629 -33.08 -12.85 16.52
CA ARG A 629 -31.96 -12.94 17.47
C ARG A 629 -31.91 -11.70 18.37
N GLU A 630 -31.60 -11.89 19.64
CA GLU A 630 -31.39 -10.81 20.60
C GLU A 630 -30.00 -10.20 20.38
N GLY A 631 -29.94 -8.89 20.17
CA GLY A 631 -28.71 -8.11 20.11
C GLY A 631 -28.60 -7.20 21.32
N LEU A 632 -27.44 -7.23 22.00
CA LEU A 632 -27.15 -6.42 23.17
C LEU A 632 -25.95 -5.50 22.90
N ASN A 633 -26.10 -4.22 23.23
CA ASN A 633 -25.07 -3.20 23.10
C ASN A 633 -24.79 -2.54 24.45
N LEU A 634 -23.60 -2.73 25.01
CA LEU A 634 -23.18 -2.02 26.22
C LEU A 634 -23.02 -0.52 25.90
N LEU A 635 -23.64 0.35 26.70
CA LEU A 635 -23.51 1.80 26.51
C LEU A 635 -22.13 2.28 26.97
N MET A 636 -21.21 2.31 26.02
CA MET A 636 -19.89 2.91 26.14
C MET A 636 -19.92 4.35 25.65
N VAL A 637 -19.22 5.23 26.36
CA VAL A 637 -19.11 6.65 26.03
C VAL A 637 -17.67 7.03 25.77
N ASP A 638 -17.44 8.23 25.26
CA ASP A 638 -16.11 8.75 24.95
C ASP A 638 -15.15 8.62 26.14
N ASP A 639 -13.98 8.03 25.90
CA ASP A 639 -12.96 7.76 26.93
C ASP A 639 -12.39 9.05 27.57
N ARG A 640 -12.64 10.23 26.98
CA ARG A 640 -12.29 11.54 27.55
C ARG A 640 -13.22 11.96 28.69
N ILE A 641 -14.39 11.33 28.84
CA ILE A 641 -15.28 11.58 29.97
C ILE A 641 -14.64 10.98 31.23
N PRO A 642 -14.35 11.80 32.27
CA PRO A 642 -13.67 11.31 33.46
C PRO A 642 -14.54 10.33 34.25
N ALA A 643 -13.91 9.34 34.86
CA ALA A 643 -14.56 8.44 35.82
C ALA A 643 -15.29 9.25 36.90
N GLY A 644 -16.55 8.88 37.18
CA GLY A 644 -17.41 9.57 38.15
C GLY A 644 -18.17 10.78 37.60
N ALA A 645 -18.04 11.12 36.31
CA ALA A 645 -18.90 12.11 35.69
C ALA A 645 -20.38 11.71 35.84
N LYS A 646 -21.21 12.63 36.35
CA LYS A 646 -22.64 12.39 36.59
C LYS A 646 -23.43 12.53 35.29
N LEU A 647 -24.36 11.61 35.06
CA LEU A 647 -25.38 11.76 34.02
C LEU A 647 -26.64 12.39 34.64
N TYR A 648 -27.19 13.37 33.94
CA TYR A 648 -28.36 14.15 34.35
C TYR A 648 -29.60 13.75 33.57
#